data_AF-A0A7V5VUN7-F1
#
_entry.id   AF-A0A7V5VUN7-F1
#
_cell.length_a   1.000
_cell.length_b   1.000
_cell.length_c   1.000
_cell.angle_alpha   90.00
_cell.angle_beta   90.00
_cell.angle_gamma   90.00
#
_symmetry.space_group_name_H-M   'P 1'
#
loop_
_entity.id
_entity.type
_entity.pdbx_description
1 polymer ?
#
loop_
_entity_poly.entity_id
_entity_poly.type
_entity_poly.pdbx_seq_one_letter_code
_entity_poly.pdbx_strand_id
1 'polypeptide(L)'
;MSNVPAGIRYMGLRVGMGKMGWGVVALLLALSFAQAQLRSEGVIYNRGTLVIKGNAVVRQDTLGGKVVFAWDREGVNQYVPHKVYEDVRFVGRTRKMLLDTTRPLVALRYWESDSGTTFRLARGTAVVAQGEAAHWGIINPEFLYGRVILQGERVQGLWGRGLYRELELDNPAGAEVRHGGGFTVSTLLELKRGLLRNSAADNFRIADSALIVRTPEGAIAAAPVFGRGIGVRYVGRGRIESGPELPPDSVPVRGLWVENDSGLVLRSSVTVTDSLVLRAPIWTETGADSAGGLVLTYTAERTDPLFLHPGAEVIGRMRRTRLRSDGQPVVFNNPYTYLQPSQSGWRGLASIEMRVLPQRQPWHPQSQRKVWRVFQVRAWDTAGNSVTQGLGLRFGYGWRYLPGDPERDETRGLPLPALVLQRWTLDGWFAAGRSVPPQLDTLAGWAYAYADEVYGTGDFAIGLREDSRALQLWLAALLEGPYRNGSMADDLRQRGWLPETPPEMYPYTLDPMRPYIRVSPIPDSVVDWVVIELRTLLTGGARYYRTAFVRRDGRVVDLDGKSPITLPGVERGGYYVAIHHRNHLAIITAEPIEISPETQHRLLALTDDPSRILGGAGALRALRHNGRTVWAMIGGDVNGDGQINEEDRRLLQQWQHVEGYTNADTDLNGIVTTRDFNVSWNNRERQSVVVR
;
A
#
# COMPACT_ATOMS: atom_id res chain seq x y z
N MET A 1 -76.49 37.52 -42.43
CA MET A 1 -77.67 38.06 -41.73
C MET A 1 -78.59 36.91 -41.33
N SER A 2 -79.14 36.97 -40.10
CA SER A 2 -80.13 36.10 -39.43
C SER A 2 -79.80 34.59 -39.30
N ASN A 3 -79.37 34.09 -38.15
CA ASN A 3 -80.07 33.84 -36.86
C ASN A 3 -80.78 32.46 -36.77
N VAL A 4 -80.23 31.66 -35.86
CA VAL A 4 -80.67 30.41 -35.16
C VAL A 4 -82.03 30.67 -34.45
N PRO A 5 -82.97 29.72 -34.18
CA PRO A 5 -82.72 28.60 -33.26
C PRO A 5 -83.53 27.27 -33.28
N ALA A 6 -82.92 26.26 -32.63
CA ALA A 6 -83.43 25.24 -31.70
C ALA A 6 -84.57 24.23 -32.05
N GLY A 7 -84.33 22.96 -31.69
CA GLY A 7 -85.30 22.18 -30.88
C GLY A 7 -86.01 20.94 -31.49
N ILE A 8 -85.35 19.78 -31.41
CA ILE A 8 -85.84 18.40 -31.09
C ILE A 8 -87.32 18.01 -31.38
N ARG A 9 -87.53 16.90 -32.10
CA ARG A 9 -88.50 15.82 -31.75
C ARG A 9 -88.23 14.50 -32.50
N TYR A 10 -88.15 13.40 -31.74
CA TYR A 10 -88.05 12.01 -32.21
C TYR A 10 -89.40 11.51 -32.75
N MET A 11 -89.37 10.67 -33.79
CA MET A 11 -90.47 9.81 -34.22
C MET A 11 -90.08 8.36 -33.99
N GLY A 12 -90.84 7.67 -33.13
CA GLY A 12 -90.61 6.28 -32.77
C GLY A 12 -91.21 5.29 -33.77
N LEU A 13 -90.63 4.09 -33.82
CA LEU A 13 -91.23 2.92 -34.43
C LEU A 13 -91.59 1.90 -33.35
N ARG A 14 -92.85 1.47 -33.36
CA ARG A 14 -93.44 0.41 -32.53
C ARG A 14 -92.97 -0.97 -33.02
N VAL A 15 -92.68 -1.89 -32.09
CA VAL A 15 -92.96 -3.32 -32.25
C VAL A 15 -93.52 -3.86 -30.93
N GLY A 16 -94.61 -4.63 -31.02
CA GLY A 16 -95.41 -5.09 -29.90
C GLY A 16 -95.05 -6.48 -29.35
N MET A 17 -95.19 -6.56 -28.02
CA MET A 17 -95.77 -7.61 -27.17
C MET A 17 -95.37 -9.10 -27.32
N GLY A 18 -94.75 -9.60 -26.25
CA GLY A 18 -94.91 -10.95 -25.70
C GLY A 18 -94.63 -10.93 -24.18
N LYS A 19 -95.63 -11.24 -23.35
CA LYS A 19 -95.58 -11.40 -21.87
C LYS A 19 -94.66 -12.60 -21.55
N MET A 20 -93.97 -12.83 -20.42
CA MET A 20 -94.08 -12.43 -19.01
C MET A 20 -92.90 -13.13 -18.29
N GLY A 21 -92.27 -12.54 -17.27
CA GLY A 21 -91.24 -13.22 -16.46
C GLY A 21 -90.19 -12.26 -15.91
N TRP A 22 -90.44 -11.72 -14.72
CA TRP A 22 -89.66 -10.65 -14.10
C TRP A 22 -88.26 -11.11 -13.69
N GLY A 23 -87.23 -10.44 -14.23
CA GLY A 23 -85.86 -10.44 -13.73
C GLY A 23 -85.25 -9.07 -14.03
N VAL A 24 -84.92 -8.31 -12.99
CA VAL A 24 -84.37 -6.96 -13.10
C VAL A 24 -83.02 -7.02 -13.83
N VAL A 25 -82.97 -6.55 -15.08
CA VAL A 25 -81.71 -6.27 -15.80
C VAL A 25 -81.58 -4.76 -15.91
N ALA A 26 -80.72 -4.18 -15.07
CA ALA A 26 -80.22 -2.84 -15.28
C ALA A 26 -79.32 -2.85 -16.51
N LEU A 27 -79.86 -2.41 -17.65
CA LEU A 27 -79.09 -2.19 -18.87
C LEU A 27 -78.23 -0.93 -18.68
N LEU A 28 -77.01 -1.11 -18.16
CA LEU A 28 -75.95 -0.11 -18.23
C LEU A 28 -75.57 0.06 -19.71
N LEU A 29 -76.10 1.11 -20.34
CA LEU A 29 -75.59 1.62 -21.61
C LEU A 29 -74.14 2.08 -21.38
N ALA A 30 -73.19 1.22 -21.71
CA ALA A 30 -71.79 1.59 -21.83
C ALA A 30 -71.64 2.54 -23.03
N LEU A 31 -71.69 3.84 -22.75
CA LEU A 31 -71.18 4.86 -23.66
C LEU A 31 -69.66 4.66 -23.80
N SER A 32 -69.24 4.01 -24.89
CA SER A 32 -67.83 3.96 -25.28
C SER A 32 -67.41 5.35 -25.76
N PHE A 33 -66.84 6.16 -24.87
CA PHE A 33 -66.13 7.37 -25.27
C PHE A 33 -64.88 6.97 -26.05
N ALA A 34 -64.81 7.30 -27.34
CA ALA A 34 -63.61 7.15 -28.14
C ALA A 34 -62.45 7.88 -27.43
N GLN A 35 -61.34 7.18 -27.17
CA GLN A 35 -60.14 7.79 -26.60
C GLN A 35 -59.66 8.89 -27.56
N ALA A 36 -59.37 10.09 -27.02
CA ALA A 36 -58.72 11.13 -27.80
C ALA A 36 -57.38 10.60 -28.33
N GLN A 37 -57.20 10.54 -29.65
CA GLN A 37 -56.01 9.99 -30.28
C GLN A 37 -55.64 10.77 -31.54
N LEU A 38 -54.36 11.15 -31.65
CA LEU A 38 -53.72 11.56 -32.91
C LEU A 38 -53.24 10.29 -33.63
N ARG A 39 -53.70 10.05 -34.87
CA ARG A 39 -53.17 9.00 -35.74
C ARG A 39 -52.72 9.61 -37.07
N SER A 40 -51.45 9.44 -37.42
CA SER A 40 -50.88 9.88 -38.70
C SER A 40 -50.17 8.74 -39.41
N GLU A 41 -50.73 8.33 -40.55
CA GLU A 41 -50.11 7.39 -41.50
C GLU A 41 -49.18 8.10 -42.51
N GLY A 42 -49.24 9.44 -42.59
CA GLY A 42 -48.45 10.28 -43.49
C GLY A 42 -47.43 11.16 -42.76
N VAL A 43 -46.96 12.21 -43.46
CA VAL A 43 -45.97 13.17 -42.95
C VAL A 43 -46.66 14.43 -42.40
N ILE A 44 -46.40 14.75 -41.14
CA ILE A 44 -46.73 15.99 -40.44
C ILE A 44 -45.58 16.97 -40.62
N TYR A 45 -45.83 18.05 -41.36
CA TYR A 45 -44.91 19.18 -41.52
C TYR A 45 -45.17 20.24 -40.44
N ASN A 46 -44.70 19.98 -39.22
CA ASN A 46 -44.83 20.95 -38.13
C ASN A 46 -43.67 21.96 -38.15
N ARG A 47 -44.00 23.26 -38.29
CA ARG A 47 -43.06 24.39 -38.11
C ARG A 47 -43.41 25.27 -36.91
N GLY A 48 -44.46 24.91 -36.18
CA GLY A 48 -45.00 25.67 -35.05
C GLY A 48 -45.16 24.77 -33.82
N THR A 49 -46.33 24.84 -33.17
CA THR A 49 -46.64 23.99 -32.01
C THR A 49 -47.75 22.99 -32.33
N LEU A 50 -47.45 21.69 -32.18
CA LEU A 50 -48.41 20.59 -32.23
C LEU A 50 -48.77 20.18 -30.80
N VAL A 51 -50.04 20.38 -30.40
CA VAL A 51 -50.53 20.01 -29.06
C VAL A 51 -51.35 18.72 -29.13
N ILE A 52 -50.93 17.71 -28.37
CA ILE A 52 -51.56 16.38 -28.33
C ILE A 52 -52.23 16.18 -26.96
N LYS A 53 -53.58 16.23 -26.96
CA LYS A 53 -54.44 16.03 -25.77
C LYS A 53 -55.08 14.63 -25.76
N GLY A 54 -54.27 13.61 -26.03
CA GLY A 54 -54.69 12.24 -26.31
C GLY A 54 -53.51 11.30 -26.49
N ASN A 55 -53.75 10.04 -26.85
CA ASN A 55 -52.69 9.15 -27.34
C ASN A 55 -52.18 9.63 -28.70
N ALA A 56 -50.97 9.23 -29.09
CA ALA A 56 -50.46 9.49 -30.44
C ALA A 56 -49.93 8.21 -31.10
N VAL A 57 -50.17 8.08 -32.40
CA VAL A 57 -49.56 7.08 -33.28
C VAL A 57 -49.09 7.83 -34.53
N VAL A 58 -47.78 7.87 -34.74
CA VAL A 58 -47.17 8.62 -35.85
C VAL A 58 -46.20 7.69 -36.59
N ARG A 59 -46.40 7.55 -37.91
CA ARG A 59 -45.57 6.68 -38.74
C ARG A 59 -44.19 7.27 -39.01
N GLN A 60 -44.08 8.55 -39.37
CA GLN A 60 -42.79 9.20 -39.65
C GLN A 60 -41.86 9.14 -38.44
N ASP A 61 -40.54 9.23 -38.67
CA ASP A 61 -39.56 9.12 -37.59
C ASP A 61 -39.26 10.42 -36.88
N THR A 62 -39.33 11.56 -37.58
CA THR A 62 -38.95 12.87 -37.06
C THR A 62 -40.11 13.85 -37.12
N LEU A 63 -40.38 14.54 -36.02
CA LEU A 63 -41.35 15.64 -35.92
C LEU A 63 -40.61 16.96 -35.67
N GLY A 64 -40.70 17.88 -36.63
CA GLY A 64 -40.16 19.24 -36.49
C GLY A 64 -40.99 20.14 -35.58
N GLY A 65 -40.47 21.33 -35.27
CA GLY A 65 -41.12 22.31 -34.39
C GLY A 65 -41.34 21.78 -32.97
N LYS A 66 -42.27 22.41 -32.25
CA LYS A 66 -42.61 22.07 -30.87
C LYS A 66 -43.76 21.07 -30.80
N VAL A 67 -43.55 19.93 -30.14
CA VAL A 67 -44.60 18.95 -29.84
C VAL A 67 -44.90 18.95 -28.34
N VAL A 68 -46.16 19.14 -27.97
CA VAL A 68 -46.59 19.21 -26.57
C VAL A 68 -47.58 18.09 -26.26
N PHE A 69 -47.17 17.12 -25.43
CA PHE A 69 -48.03 16.09 -24.88
C PHE A 69 -48.75 16.65 -23.65
N ALA A 70 -49.94 17.22 -23.88
CA ALA A 70 -50.69 18.05 -22.92
C ALA A 70 -51.99 17.40 -22.42
N TRP A 71 -52.08 16.06 -22.45
CA TRP A 71 -53.21 15.41 -21.80
C TRP A 71 -53.06 15.57 -20.27
N ASP A 72 -54.01 16.25 -19.64
CA ASP A 72 -54.02 16.51 -18.19
C ASP A 72 -55.22 15.83 -17.54
N ARG A 73 -55.01 14.59 -17.09
CA ARG A 73 -55.99 13.78 -16.35
C ARG A 73 -55.23 12.85 -15.40
N GLU A 74 -55.52 12.99 -14.12
CA GLU A 74 -54.97 12.12 -13.09
C GLU A 74 -55.47 10.68 -13.27
N GLY A 75 -54.63 9.69 -12.98
CA GLY A 75 -54.96 8.26 -13.14
C GLY A 75 -55.06 7.77 -14.59
N VAL A 76 -54.81 8.63 -15.59
CA VAL A 76 -54.87 8.27 -17.02
C VAL A 76 -53.48 8.16 -17.62
N ASN A 77 -53.31 7.17 -18.50
CA ASN A 77 -52.09 6.95 -19.28
C ASN A 77 -52.16 7.68 -20.62
N GLN A 78 -51.11 8.41 -20.97
CA GLN A 78 -50.87 8.96 -22.31
C GLN A 78 -49.71 8.22 -22.96
N TYR A 79 -49.99 7.45 -24.02
CA TYR A 79 -48.94 6.74 -24.77
C TYR A 79 -48.20 7.69 -25.70
N VAL A 80 -46.88 7.73 -25.55
CA VAL A 80 -45.97 8.65 -26.25
C VAL A 80 -45.13 7.84 -27.26
N PRO A 81 -45.20 8.15 -28.57
CA PRO A 81 -44.34 7.52 -29.58
C PRO A 81 -42.86 7.82 -29.36
N HIS A 82 -42.01 6.80 -29.44
CA HIS A 82 -40.56 6.97 -29.43
C HIS A 82 -40.11 7.38 -30.82
N LYS A 83 -39.89 8.68 -30.97
CA LYS A 83 -39.57 9.36 -32.21
C LYS A 83 -38.50 10.41 -31.96
N VAL A 84 -37.99 10.99 -33.03
CA VAL A 84 -37.12 12.16 -32.97
C VAL A 84 -38.00 13.40 -32.99
N TYR A 85 -37.85 14.27 -32.00
CA TYR A 85 -38.56 15.53 -31.88
C TYR A 85 -37.54 16.66 -31.94
N GLU A 86 -37.84 17.75 -32.65
CA GLU A 86 -37.03 18.97 -32.55
C GLU A 86 -37.11 19.53 -31.13
N ASP A 87 -38.31 19.94 -30.71
CA ASP A 87 -38.64 20.28 -29.33
C ASP A 87 -39.80 19.43 -28.82
N VAL A 88 -39.69 18.86 -27.62
CA VAL A 88 -40.76 18.07 -27.00
C VAL A 88 -41.00 18.49 -25.57
N ARG A 89 -42.28 18.71 -25.25
CA ARG A 89 -42.74 19.11 -23.92
C ARG A 89 -43.83 18.20 -23.40
N PHE A 90 -43.73 17.83 -22.14
CA PHE A 90 -44.71 17.04 -21.40
C PHE A 90 -45.36 17.90 -20.32
N VAL A 91 -46.69 17.98 -20.33
CA VAL A 91 -47.44 18.72 -19.31
C VAL A 91 -48.68 17.96 -18.85
N GLY A 92 -49.13 18.27 -17.65
CA GLY A 92 -50.34 17.72 -17.05
C GLY A 92 -50.12 16.41 -16.29
N ARG A 93 -51.17 16.00 -15.57
CA ARG A 93 -51.14 14.93 -14.55
C ARG A 93 -51.33 13.52 -15.10
N THR A 94 -51.39 13.32 -16.42
CA THR A 94 -51.38 11.95 -16.96
C THR A 94 -50.01 11.32 -16.80
N ARG A 95 -49.99 10.00 -16.63
CA ARG A 95 -48.76 9.21 -16.72
C ARG A 95 -48.34 9.08 -18.19
N LYS A 96 -47.17 9.62 -18.54
CA LYS A 96 -46.60 9.55 -19.89
C LYS A 96 -45.92 8.19 -20.07
N MET A 97 -46.50 7.34 -20.90
CA MET A 97 -46.05 5.97 -21.11
C MET A 97 -45.06 5.92 -22.28
N LEU A 98 -43.81 5.61 -21.97
CA LEU A 98 -42.68 5.43 -22.90
C LEU A 98 -42.28 3.95 -22.89
N LEU A 99 -42.92 3.14 -23.74
CA LEU A 99 -42.89 1.68 -23.64
C LEU A 99 -42.12 0.98 -24.77
N ASP A 100 -41.66 1.71 -25.79
CA ASP A 100 -40.94 1.11 -26.90
C ASP A 100 -39.48 0.84 -26.48
N THR A 101 -39.10 -0.44 -26.46
CA THR A 101 -37.75 -0.91 -26.09
C THR A 101 -36.82 -1.05 -27.29
N THR A 102 -37.30 -0.83 -28.52
CA THR A 102 -36.50 -0.97 -29.74
C THR A 102 -35.75 0.30 -30.12
N ARG A 103 -36.21 1.46 -29.62
CA ARG A 103 -35.60 2.77 -29.88
C ARG A 103 -35.87 3.76 -28.74
N PRO A 104 -34.98 4.73 -28.51
CA PRO A 104 -35.23 5.81 -27.57
C PRO A 104 -36.16 6.88 -28.16
N LEU A 105 -36.76 7.68 -27.29
CA LEU A 105 -37.25 9.00 -27.67
C LEU A 105 -36.07 9.96 -27.73
N VAL A 106 -35.94 10.74 -28.80
CA VAL A 106 -34.83 11.69 -29.00
C VAL A 106 -35.38 13.11 -29.09
N ALA A 107 -34.82 14.03 -28.32
CA ALA A 107 -35.09 15.47 -28.41
C ALA A 107 -33.84 16.18 -28.94
N LEU A 108 -33.95 16.82 -30.11
CA LEU A 108 -32.79 17.43 -30.79
C LEU A 108 -32.37 18.75 -30.13
N ARG A 109 -33.33 19.59 -29.74
CA ARG A 109 -33.07 20.93 -29.22
C ARG A 109 -33.56 21.14 -27.81
N TYR A 110 -34.75 20.65 -27.47
CA TYR A 110 -35.35 20.89 -26.16
C TYR A 110 -36.21 19.72 -25.67
N TRP A 111 -35.94 19.24 -24.46
CA TRP A 111 -36.79 18.29 -23.73
C TRP A 111 -37.27 18.92 -22.42
N GLU A 112 -38.59 19.02 -22.24
CA GLU A 112 -39.19 19.69 -21.08
C GLU A 112 -40.30 18.84 -20.44
N SER A 113 -40.38 18.84 -19.11
CA SER A 113 -41.55 18.32 -18.40
C SER A 113 -41.97 19.19 -17.22
N ASP A 114 -43.26 19.46 -17.03
CA ASP A 114 -43.73 20.18 -15.83
C ASP A 114 -43.69 19.33 -14.54
N SER A 115 -44.06 19.95 -13.42
CA SER A 115 -44.10 19.30 -12.10
C SER A 115 -45.24 18.29 -11.94
N GLY A 116 -46.29 18.35 -12.76
CA GLY A 116 -47.37 17.37 -12.77
C GLY A 116 -47.03 16.10 -13.55
N THR A 117 -45.97 16.13 -14.36
CA THR A 117 -45.61 15.06 -15.27
C THR A 117 -45.00 13.87 -14.53
N THR A 118 -45.60 12.68 -14.70
CA THR A 118 -45.00 11.40 -14.32
C THR A 118 -44.69 10.58 -15.56
N PHE A 119 -43.46 10.12 -15.70
CA PHE A 119 -43.06 9.22 -16.78
C PHE A 119 -43.07 7.76 -16.31
N ARG A 120 -43.52 6.86 -17.19
CA ARG A 120 -43.34 5.42 -17.09
C ARG A 120 -42.51 4.93 -18.27
N LEU A 121 -41.23 4.66 -18.03
CA LEU A 121 -40.30 4.11 -19.03
C LEU A 121 -40.21 2.59 -18.86
N ALA A 122 -40.34 1.82 -19.93
CA ALA A 122 -40.01 0.39 -19.92
C ALA A 122 -38.52 0.15 -19.66
N ARG A 123 -38.15 -0.97 -19.05
CA ARG A 123 -36.72 -1.30 -18.83
C ARG A 123 -36.03 -1.46 -20.19
N GLY A 124 -34.82 -0.92 -20.32
CA GLY A 124 -34.04 -0.96 -21.57
C GLY A 124 -34.37 0.16 -22.56
N THR A 125 -35.37 1.00 -22.28
CA THR A 125 -35.62 2.22 -23.06
C THR A 125 -34.95 3.45 -22.45
N ALA A 126 -34.88 4.53 -23.21
CA ALA A 126 -34.29 5.79 -22.76
C ALA A 126 -34.94 7.01 -23.41
N VAL A 127 -34.77 8.16 -22.75
CA VAL A 127 -34.93 9.48 -23.36
C VAL A 127 -33.53 10.03 -23.65
N VAL A 128 -33.28 10.46 -24.87
CA VAL A 128 -32.02 11.07 -25.30
C VAL A 128 -32.26 12.55 -25.55
N ALA A 129 -31.55 13.41 -24.81
CA ALA A 129 -31.52 14.85 -25.05
C ALA A 129 -30.22 15.22 -25.77
N GLN A 130 -30.35 15.76 -26.98
CA GLN A 130 -29.24 16.31 -27.78
C GLN A 130 -29.05 17.82 -27.60
N GLY A 131 -30.08 18.51 -27.13
CA GLY A 131 -30.04 19.91 -26.74
C GLY A 131 -30.25 20.10 -25.24
N GLU A 132 -31.04 21.09 -24.86
CA GLU A 132 -31.31 21.41 -23.46
C GLU A 132 -32.38 20.48 -22.84
N ALA A 133 -32.26 20.23 -21.55
CA ALA A 133 -33.10 19.33 -20.77
C ALA A 133 -33.59 20.01 -19.49
N ALA A 134 -34.91 20.10 -19.35
CA ALA A 134 -35.54 20.79 -18.25
C ALA A 134 -36.64 19.92 -17.62
N HIS A 135 -36.39 19.38 -16.42
CA HIS A 135 -37.23 18.35 -15.81
C HIS A 135 -37.72 18.77 -14.43
N TRP A 136 -39.03 18.89 -14.26
CA TRP A 136 -39.68 19.17 -12.97
C TRP A 136 -40.53 18.01 -12.45
N GLY A 137 -40.75 16.97 -13.26
CA GLY A 137 -41.61 15.83 -12.95
C GLY A 137 -40.90 14.69 -12.23
N ILE A 138 -41.45 13.48 -12.36
CA ILE A 138 -40.89 12.25 -11.78
C ILE A 138 -40.76 11.17 -12.85
N ILE A 139 -39.58 10.58 -12.99
CA ILE A 139 -39.36 9.41 -13.84
C ILE A 139 -39.52 8.14 -13.01
N ASN A 140 -40.38 7.21 -13.47
CA ASN A 140 -40.57 5.87 -12.90
C ASN A 140 -40.66 5.87 -11.35
N PRO A 141 -41.69 6.48 -10.74
CA PRO A 141 -41.83 6.52 -9.27
C PRO A 141 -41.87 5.13 -8.61
N GLU A 142 -42.31 4.11 -9.36
CA GLU A 142 -42.46 2.73 -8.90
C GLU A 142 -41.22 1.85 -9.15
N PHE A 143 -40.20 2.35 -9.86
CA PHE A 143 -39.05 1.55 -10.31
C PHE A 143 -37.73 2.28 -10.13
N LEU A 144 -36.64 1.52 -9.97
CA LEU A 144 -35.28 2.06 -9.82
C LEU A 144 -34.54 2.26 -11.15
N TYR A 145 -35.23 2.18 -12.28
CA TYR A 145 -34.64 2.38 -13.61
C TYR A 145 -35.41 3.47 -14.34
N GLY A 146 -34.82 4.06 -15.37
CA GLY A 146 -35.43 5.15 -16.13
C GLY A 146 -34.35 6.07 -16.67
N ARG A 147 -33.67 5.60 -17.72
CA ARG A 147 -32.48 6.23 -18.30
C ARG A 147 -32.82 7.49 -19.10
N VAL A 148 -32.18 8.59 -18.70
CA VAL A 148 -32.10 9.82 -19.48
C VAL A 148 -30.64 10.07 -19.85
N ILE A 149 -30.38 10.24 -21.13
CA ILE A 149 -29.02 10.37 -21.67
C ILE A 149 -28.85 11.78 -22.25
N LEU A 150 -27.86 12.49 -21.73
CA LEU A 150 -27.33 13.72 -22.31
C LEU A 150 -26.28 13.33 -23.36
N GLN A 151 -26.66 13.41 -24.64
CA GLN A 151 -25.83 12.92 -25.74
C GLN A 151 -25.83 13.92 -26.90
N GLY A 152 -24.67 14.40 -27.32
CA GLY A 152 -24.57 15.35 -28.42
C GLY A 152 -23.12 15.75 -28.71
N GLU A 153 -22.97 16.81 -29.50
CA GLU A 153 -21.66 17.36 -29.90
C GLU A 153 -21.42 18.78 -29.38
N ARG A 154 -22.40 19.36 -28.68
CA ARG A 154 -22.36 20.71 -28.10
C ARG A 154 -22.67 20.64 -26.62
N VAL A 155 -22.26 21.67 -25.86
CA VAL A 155 -22.60 21.78 -24.44
C VAL A 155 -24.13 21.90 -24.29
N GLN A 156 -24.70 21.07 -23.42
CA GLN A 156 -26.14 21.01 -23.15
C GLN A 156 -26.48 21.66 -21.82
N GLY A 157 -27.59 22.39 -21.73
CA GLY A 157 -28.13 22.88 -20.46
C GLY A 157 -29.00 21.82 -19.78
N LEU A 158 -28.86 21.65 -18.47
CA LEU A 158 -29.68 20.77 -17.64
C LEU A 158 -30.20 21.50 -16.40
N TRP A 159 -31.51 21.49 -16.15
CA TRP A 159 -32.08 22.09 -14.94
C TRP A 159 -33.46 21.55 -14.56
N GLY A 160 -34.02 22.09 -13.47
CA GLY A 160 -35.34 21.77 -12.94
C GLY A 160 -35.27 21.06 -11.60
N ARG A 161 -36.43 20.74 -11.02
CA ARG A 161 -36.56 20.14 -9.67
C ARG A 161 -37.02 18.68 -9.68
N GLY A 162 -37.02 18.06 -10.85
CA GLY A 162 -37.54 16.72 -11.06
C GLY A 162 -36.64 15.60 -10.53
N LEU A 163 -37.16 14.39 -10.55
CA LEU A 163 -36.47 13.19 -10.11
C LEU A 163 -36.08 12.32 -11.30
N TYR A 164 -34.78 12.23 -11.52
CA TYR A 164 -34.16 11.26 -12.42
C TYR A 164 -33.91 9.95 -11.67
N ARG A 165 -34.21 8.81 -12.32
CA ARG A 165 -33.75 7.50 -11.83
C ARG A 165 -32.30 7.30 -12.23
N GLU A 166 -32.05 7.36 -13.52
CA GLU A 166 -30.74 7.14 -14.11
C GLU A 166 -30.45 8.33 -15.04
N LEU A 167 -29.39 9.08 -14.76
CA LEU A 167 -28.92 10.19 -15.59
C LEU A 167 -27.52 9.85 -16.10
N GLU A 168 -27.35 9.89 -17.43
CA GLU A 168 -26.07 9.61 -18.08
C GLU A 168 -25.58 10.82 -18.85
N LEU A 169 -24.31 11.17 -18.66
CA LEU A 169 -23.58 12.10 -19.50
C LEU A 169 -22.71 11.31 -20.50
N ASP A 170 -23.15 11.27 -21.74
CA ASP A 170 -22.45 10.66 -22.88
C ASP A 170 -22.23 11.70 -23.99
N ASN A 171 -21.64 12.83 -23.62
CA ASN A 171 -21.42 13.97 -24.50
C ASN A 171 -20.01 14.53 -24.30
N PRO A 172 -19.07 14.33 -25.24
CA PRO A 172 -17.70 14.82 -25.12
C PRO A 172 -17.58 16.33 -24.89
N ALA A 173 -18.53 17.14 -25.38
CA ALA A 173 -18.55 18.58 -25.11
C ALA A 173 -18.98 18.91 -23.66
N GLY A 174 -19.65 17.97 -23.00
CA GLY A 174 -20.15 18.09 -21.63
C GLY A 174 -21.57 18.64 -21.53
N ALA A 175 -22.00 18.85 -20.29
CA ALA A 175 -23.28 19.47 -19.96
C ALA A 175 -23.10 20.47 -18.81
N GLU A 176 -24.03 21.40 -18.68
CA GLU A 176 -23.99 22.47 -17.68
C GLU A 176 -25.31 22.51 -16.91
N VAL A 177 -25.20 22.42 -15.59
CA VAL A 177 -26.32 22.66 -14.69
C VAL A 177 -26.58 24.17 -14.66
N ARG A 178 -27.83 24.58 -14.88
CA ARG A 178 -28.23 25.99 -14.97
C ARG A 178 -29.44 26.29 -14.10
N HIS A 179 -29.76 27.58 -13.97
CA HIS A 179 -31.01 28.07 -13.37
C HIS A 179 -31.28 27.53 -11.95
N GLY A 180 -30.23 27.40 -11.16
CA GLY A 180 -30.28 26.88 -9.79
C GLY A 180 -30.28 25.35 -9.68
N GLY A 181 -30.28 24.63 -10.81
CA GLY A 181 -30.39 23.17 -10.85
C GLY A 181 -31.56 22.67 -10.00
N GLY A 182 -31.26 21.85 -9.00
CA GLY A 182 -32.21 21.42 -7.96
C GLY A 182 -32.86 20.05 -8.19
N PHE A 183 -32.54 19.39 -9.29
CA PHE A 183 -33.04 18.05 -9.57
C PHE A 183 -32.34 17.02 -8.69
N THR A 184 -32.95 15.84 -8.59
CA THR A 184 -32.41 14.70 -7.84
C THR A 184 -32.14 13.54 -8.77
N VAL A 185 -30.94 12.96 -8.70
CA VAL A 185 -30.61 11.66 -9.29
C VAL A 185 -30.71 10.62 -8.19
N SER A 186 -31.65 9.69 -8.32
CA SER A 186 -32.05 8.81 -7.22
C SER A 186 -31.52 7.38 -7.29
N THR A 187 -30.97 6.96 -8.43
CA THR A 187 -30.42 5.60 -8.56
C THR A 187 -29.03 5.58 -9.17
N LEU A 188 -28.82 6.20 -10.34
CA LEU A 188 -27.55 6.17 -11.04
C LEU A 188 -27.22 7.51 -11.68
N LEU A 189 -26.05 8.05 -11.38
CA LEU A 189 -25.37 9.05 -12.21
C LEU A 189 -24.23 8.36 -12.96
N GLU A 190 -24.29 8.33 -14.28
CA GLU A 190 -23.21 7.78 -15.11
C GLU A 190 -22.48 8.91 -15.85
N LEU A 191 -21.21 9.11 -15.50
CA LEU A 191 -20.29 10.05 -16.15
C LEU A 191 -19.45 9.27 -17.16
N LYS A 192 -19.98 9.14 -18.38
CA LYS A 192 -19.39 8.30 -19.42
C LYS A 192 -18.42 9.05 -20.33
N ARG A 193 -18.76 10.27 -20.77
CA ARG A 193 -17.88 11.15 -21.55
C ARG A 193 -18.23 12.61 -21.33
N GLY A 194 -17.22 13.46 -21.16
CA GLY A 194 -17.35 14.90 -20.98
C GLY A 194 -17.48 15.34 -19.53
N LEU A 195 -17.53 16.65 -19.33
CA LEU A 195 -17.60 17.30 -18.02
C LEU A 195 -19.03 17.75 -17.71
N LEU A 196 -19.60 17.27 -16.61
CA LEU A 196 -20.81 17.84 -16.02
C LEU A 196 -20.43 19.07 -15.18
N ARG A 197 -20.71 20.26 -15.70
CA ARG A 197 -20.40 21.54 -15.08
C ARG A 197 -21.52 21.92 -14.11
N ASN A 198 -21.25 21.84 -12.82
CA ASN A 198 -22.10 22.34 -11.75
C ASN A 198 -21.31 23.30 -10.85
N SER A 199 -22.02 24.09 -10.06
CA SER A 199 -21.45 25.03 -9.09
C SER A 199 -22.22 24.94 -7.78
N ALA A 200 -21.84 25.74 -6.77
CA ALA A 200 -22.63 25.84 -5.54
C ALA A 200 -24.03 26.43 -5.79
N ALA A 201 -24.17 27.35 -6.75
CA ALA A 201 -25.44 27.99 -7.11
C ALA A 201 -26.28 27.11 -8.05
N ASP A 202 -25.63 26.48 -9.03
CA ASP A 202 -26.25 25.59 -10.00
C ASP A 202 -25.85 24.15 -9.69
N ASN A 203 -26.49 23.56 -8.68
CA ASN A 203 -26.17 22.22 -8.20
C ASN A 203 -27.36 21.27 -8.23
N PHE A 204 -27.12 20.00 -7.93
CA PHE A 204 -28.13 18.95 -7.88
C PHE A 204 -27.85 17.97 -6.75
N ARG A 205 -28.83 17.10 -6.47
CA ARG A 205 -28.74 16.11 -5.40
C ARG A 205 -28.52 14.70 -5.95
N ILE A 206 -27.57 13.97 -5.35
CA ILE A 206 -27.50 12.52 -5.44
C ILE A 206 -28.30 11.97 -4.24
N ALA A 207 -29.32 11.15 -4.47
CA ALA A 207 -30.13 10.64 -3.38
C ALA A 207 -29.41 9.57 -2.55
N ASP A 208 -30.02 9.20 -1.43
CA ASP A 208 -29.51 8.14 -0.56
C ASP A 208 -29.39 6.82 -1.34
N SER A 209 -28.31 6.07 -1.09
CA SER A 209 -28.01 4.79 -1.73
C SER A 209 -27.81 4.80 -3.27
N ALA A 210 -27.83 5.98 -3.91
CA ALA A 210 -27.56 6.09 -5.33
C ALA A 210 -26.09 5.77 -5.66
N LEU A 211 -25.84 5.37 -6.90
CA LEU A 211 -24.53 5.01 -7.43
C LEU A 211 -24.04 6.09 -8.38
N ILE A 212 -22.76 6.47 -8.28
CA ILE A 212 -22.06 7.23 -9.30
C ILE A 212 -21.12 6.27 -10.03
N VAL A 213 -21.24 6.19 -11.36
CA VAL A 213 -20.32 5.45 -12.22
C VAL A 213 -19.52 6.45 -13.03
N ARG A 214 -18.19 6.30 -13.06
CA ARG A 214 -17.29 7.20 -13.78
C ARG A 214 -16.31 6.43 -14.65
N THR A 215 -16.20 6.83 -15.91
CA THR A 215 -15.12 6.43 -16.82
C THR A 215 -13.97 7.45 -16.79
N PRO A 216 -12.80 7.17 -17.39
CA PRO A 216 -11.72 8.15 -17.49
C PRO A 216 -12.06 9.38 -18.34
N GLU A 217 -13.02 9.26 -19.27
CA GLU A 217 -13.46 10.33 -20.16
C GLU A 217 -14.57 11.21 -19.55
N GLY A 218 -15.20 10.75 -18.46
CA GLY A 218 -16.25 11.47 -17.75
C GLY A 218 -15.72 12.19 -16.51
N ALA A 219 -16.32 13.34 -16.16
CA ALA A 219 -16.01 14.06 -14.93
C ALA A 219 -17.18 14.94 -14.48
N ILE A 220 -17.13 15.39 -13.23
CA ILE A 220 -18.01 16.43 -12.66
C ILE A 220 -17.17 17.58 -12.13
N ALA A 221 -17.65 18.81 -12.27
CA ALA A 221 -16.87 20.01 -11.94
C ALA A 221 -16.84 20.35 -10.45
N ALA A 222 -17.96 20.11 -9.73
CA ALA A 222 -18.08 20.39 -8.31
C ALA A 222 -18.84 19.26 -7.59
N ALA A 223 -18.67 19.14 -6.27
CA ALA A 223 -19.36 18.12 -5.49
C ALA A 223 -20.88 18.35 -5.55
N PRO A 224 -21.68 17.34 -5.93
CA PRO A 224 -23.13 17.43 -5.82
C PRO A 224 -23.54 17.37 -4.34
N VAL A 225 -24.80 17.69 -4.06
CA VAL A 225 -25.35 17.48 -2.72
C VAL A 225 -25.52 15.99 -2.49
N PHE A 226 -24.65 15.39 -1.68
CA PHE A 226 -24.67 13.96 -1.42
C PHE A 226 -25.80 13.54 -0.49
N GLY A 227 -26.40 12.40 -0.82
CA GLY A 227 -27.23 11.60 0.07
C GLY A 227 -26.39 10.68 0.95
N ARG A 228 -27.05 9.92 1.81
CA ARG A 228 -26.40 8.95 2.69
C ARG A 228 -26.12 7.63 1.96
N GLY A 229 -24.97 7.02 2.26
CA GLY A 229 -24.67 5.66 1.80
C GLY A 229 -24.58 5.51 0.28
N ILE A 230 -24.13 6.55 -0.42
CA ILE A 230 -23.93 6.48 -1.87
C ILE A 230 -22.82 5.48 -2.22
N GLY A 231 -22.84 4.97 -3.45
CA GLY A 231 -21.74 4.19 -4.03
C GLY A 231 -20.97 4.98 -5.07
N VAL A 232 -19.67 4.69 -5.22
CA VAL A 232 -18.86 5.22 -6.32
C VAL A 232 -18.13 4.08 -7.02
N ARG A 233 -18.27 4.00 -8.35
CA ARG A 233 -17.72 2.94 -9.18
C ARG A 233 -16.93 3.52 -10.36
N TYR A 234 -15.67 3.14 -10.46
CA TYR A 234 -14.76 3.53 -11.52
C TYR A 234 -14.62 2.38 -12.52
N VAL A 235 -14.86 2.63 -13.80
CA VAL A 235 -14.86 1.61 -14.88
C VAL A 235 -14.13 2.12 -16.12
N GLY A 236 -13.87 1.26 -17.10
CA GLY A 236 -13.30 1.65 -18.38
C GLY A 236 -11.78 1.50 -18.45
N ARG A 237 -11.19 2.06 -19.52
CA ARG A 237 -9.77 1.91 -19.84
C ARG A 237 -8.99 3.19 -19.53
N GLY A 238 -7.98 3.09 -18.69
CA GLY A 238 -7.14 4.20 -18.28
C GLY A 238 -7.22 4.49 -16.79
N ARG A 239 -6.20 5.18 -16.28
CA ARG A 239 -6.08 5.56 -14.87
C ARG A 239 -6.99 6.74 -14.59
N ILE A 240 -7.66 6.73 -13.44
CA ILE A 240 -8.53 7.82 -13.01
C ILE A 240 -7.93 8.50 -11.80
N GLU A 241 -7.99 9.83 -11.76
CA GLU A 241 -7.80 10.59 -10.54
C GLU A 241 -9.17 10.98 -10.00
N SER A 242 -9.48 10.63 -8.74
CA SER A 242 -10.78 10.93 -8.15
C SER A 242 -11.06 12.43 -8.18
N GLY A 243 -12.26 12.82 -8.59
CA GLY A 243 -12.71 14.21 -8.58
C GLY A 243 -13.77 14.46 -7.49
N PRO A 244 -14.54 15.55 -7.63
CA PRO A 244 -15.61 15.92 -6.71
C PRO A 244 -16.77 14.91 -6.62
N GLU A 245 -16.81 13.90 -7.49
CA GLU A 245 -17.75 12.79 -7.37
C GLU A 245 -17.48 11.90 -6.14
N LEU A 246 -16.24 11.88 -5.65
CA LEU A 246 -15.89 11.19 -4.42
C LEU A 246 -16.11 12.16 -3.24
N PRO A 247 -17.04 11.86 -2.31
CA PRO A 247 -17.31 12.75 -1.19
C PRO A 247 -16.07 12.97 -0.29
N PRO A 248 -16.02 14.08 0.46
CA PRO A 248 -15.02 14.24 1.51
C PRO A 248 -15.18 13.16 2.59
N ASP A 249 -14.12 12.89 3.35
CA ASP A 249 -14.07 11.84 4.38
C ASP A 249 -15.20 11.93 5.44
N SER A 250 -15.72 13.14 5.70
CA SER A 250 -16.86 13.38 6.60
C SER A 250 -18.19 12.81 6.09
N VAL A 251 -18.27 12.40 4.82
CA VAL A 251 -19.45 11.80 4.18
C VAL A 251 -19.08 10.40 3.70
N PRO A 252 -19.30 9.36 4.53
CA PRO A 252 -18.93 8.00 4.18
C PRO A 252 -19.68 7.48 2.96
N VAL A 253 -18.97 6.80 2.07
CA VAL A 253 -19.57 6.03 0.97
C VAL A 253 -19.89 4.62 1.44
N ARG A 254 -21.01 4.07 0.97
CA ARG A 254 -21.36 2.68 1.21
C ARG A 254 -20.38 1.75 0.52
N GLY A 255 -20.05 2.05 -0.73
CA GLY A 255 -19.08 1.24 -1.46
C GLY A 255 -18.23 2.03 -2.44
N LEU A 256 -17.02 1.52 -2.63
CA LEU A 256 -16.03 2.00 -3.59
C LEU A 256 -15.58 0.81 -4.44
N TRP A 257 -15.86 0.88 -5.74
CA TRP A 257 -15.49 -0.14 -6.71
C TRP A 257 -14.51 0.47 -7.72
N VAL A 258 -13.29 -0.08 -7.78
CA VAL A 258 -12.25 0.32 -8.74
C VAL A 258 -12.06 -0.83 -9.71
N GLU A 259 -12.80 -0.77 -10.82
CA GLU A 259 -12.90 -1.84 -11.81
C GLU A 259 -12.43 -1.41 -13.21
N ASN A 260 -11.88 -0.21 -13.33
CA ASN A 260 -11.07 0.19 -14.47
C ASN A 260 -9.75 -0.60 -14.49
N ASP A 261 -9.08 -0.61 -15.64
CA ASP A 261 -7.88 -1.45 -15.85
C ASP A 261 -6.58 -0.89 -15.25
N SER A 262 -6.51 0.42 -14.99
CA SER A 262 -5.26 1.12 -14.63
C SER A 262 -5.30 1.78 -13.24
N GLY A 263 -6.40 1.58 -12.50
CA GLY A 263 -6.54 1.97 -11.10
C GLY A 263 -6.96 3.42 -10.84
N LEU A 264 -6.98 3.80 -9.57
CA LEU A 264 -7.52 5.07 -9.06
C LEU A 264 -6.49 5.79 -8.20
N VAL A 265 -6.18 7.05 -8.52
CA VAL A 265 -5.41 7.95 -7.66
C VAL A 265 -6.38 8.79 -6.83
N LEU A 266 -6.33 8.67 -5.51
CA LEU A 266 -7.14 9.50 -4.63
C LEU A 266 -6.61 10.95 -4.61
N ARG A 267 -7.54 11.90 -4.62
CA ARG A 267 -7.30 13.33 -4.43
C ARG A 267 -7.86 13.84 -3.09
N SER A 268 -8.60 13.01 -2.37
CA SER A 268 -9.10 13.24 -1.02
C SER A 268 -9.12 11.93 -0.20
N SER A 269 -9.08 12.03 1.12
CA SER A 269 -9.36 10.90 2.01
C SER A 269 -10.83 10.50 1.90
N VAL A 270 -11.11 9.21 2.08
CA VAL A 270 -12.47 8.66 1.95
C VAL A 270 -12.71 7.56 2.98
N THR A 271 -13.92 7.53 3.53
CA THR A 271 -14.40 6.46 4.39
C THR A 271 -15.40 5.57 3.63
N VAL A 272 -15.10 4.28 3.55
CA VAL A 272 -15.94 3.23 2.96
C VAL A 272 -16.53 2.37 4.08
N THR A 273 -17.84 2.12 4.06
CA THR A 273 -18.54 1.48 5.20
C THR A 273 -18.98 0.04 4.98
N ASP A 274 -19.12 -0.41 3.73
CA ASP A 274 -19.67 -1.74 3.42
C ASP A 274 -18.78 -2.48 2.40
N SER A 275 -18.66 -2.00 1.17
CA SER A 275 -17.98 -2.73 0.09
C SER A 275 -16.77 -1.99 -0.48
N LEU A 276 -15.58 -2.57 -0.40
CA LEU A 276 -14.37 -2.09 -1.07
C LEU A 276 -13.88 -3.15 -2.07
N VAL A 277 -13.92 -2.84 -3.36
CA VAL A 277 -13.59 -3.79 -4.43
C VAL A 277 -12.57 -3.18 -5.37
N LEU A 278 -11.48 -3.91 -5.62
CA LEU A 278 -10.38 -3.44 -6.46
C LEU A 278 -10.00 -4.51 -7.50
N ARG A 279 -10.06 -4.17 -8.78
CA ARG A 279 -9.44 -4.90 -9.88
C ARG A 279 -8.07 -4.32 -10.27
N ALA A 280 -7.82 -3.06 -9.91
CA ALA A 280 -6.57 -2.36 -10.19
C ALA A 280 -6.17 -1.53 -8.94
N PRO A 281 -4.94 -1.01 -8.87
CA PRO A 281 -4.47 -0.36 -7.65
C PRO A 281 -5.24 0.91 -7.29
N ILE A 282 -5.29 1.21 -5.98
CA ILE A 282 -5.69 2.52 -5.47
C ILE A 282 -4.46 3.19 -4.87
N TRP A 283 -4.09 4.38 -5.33
CA TRP A 283 -3.02 5.16 -4.74
C TRP A 283 -3.59 6.19 -3.77
N THR A 284 -3.18 6.14 -2.50
CA THR A 284 -3.49 7.20 -1.52
C THR A 284 -2.32 8.19 -1.35
N GLU A 285 -1.20 7.92 -2.02
CA GLU A 285 -0.04 8.80 -2.08
C GLU A 285 0.64 8.69 -3.44
N THR A 286 1.08 9.83 -3.97
CA THR A 286 1.69 9.95 -5.31
C THR A 286 3.17 10.36 -5.27
N GLY A 287 3.80 10.36 -4.09
CA GLY A 287 5.20 10.75 -3.89
C GLY A 287 5.86 10.01 -2.72
N ALA A 288 7.20 10.04 -2.66
CA ALA A 288 7.99 9.23 -1.73
C ALA A 288 7.82 9.64 -0.23
N ASP A 289 7.52 10.91 0.07
CA ASP A 289 7.55 11.43 1.45
C ASP A 289 6.43 12.45 1.77
N SER A 290 5.19 12.18 1.39
CA SER A 290 4.08 13.03 1.84
C SER A 290 3.75 12.77 3.30
N ALA A 291 4.28 13.61 4.21
CA ALA A 291 3.93 13.63 5.62
C ALA A 291 2.40 13.71 5.85
N GLY A 292 1.65 14.32 4.92
CA GLY A 292 0.18 14.41 4.88
C GLY A 292 -0.52 13.50 3.86
N GLY A 293 -0.04 12.29 3.60
CA GLY A 293 -0.69 11.32 2.69
C GLY A 293 -2.17 11.04 3.01
N LEU A 294 -2.99 10.88 1.96
CA LEU A 294 -4.42 10.61 2.07
C LEU A 294 -4.66 9.22 2.68
N VAL A 295 -5.80 9.05 3.35
CA VAL A 295 -6.16 7.80 4.02
C VAL A 295 -7.44 7.25 3.40
N LEU A 296 -7.39 5.99 3.00
CA LEU A 296 -8.59 5.21 2.71
C LEU A 296 -9.03 4.51 4.00
N THR A 297 -10.10 4.98 4.62
CA THR A 297 -10.65 4.34 5.81
C THR A 297 -11.70 3.31 5.40
N TYR A 298 -11.56 2.07 5.86
CA TYR A 298 -12.54 1.01 5.67
C TYR A 298 -13.09 0.54 7.02
N THR A 299 -14.37 0.84 7.23
CA THR A 299 -15.05 0.71 8.52
C THR A 299 -15.86 -0.59 8.63
N ALA A 300 -15.90 -1.42 7.58
CA ALA A 300 -16.64 -2.68 7.67
C ALA A 300 -15.95 -3.64 8.66
N GLU A 301 -16.73 -4.16 9.60
CA GLU A 301 -16.21 -5.03 10.67
C GLU A 301 -15.99 -6.47 10.17
N ARG A 302 -16.95 -6.99 9.39
CA ARG A 302 -17.01 -8.41 9.02
C ARG A 302 -16.64 -8.72 7.58
N THR A 303 -16.33 -7.70 6.79
CA THR A 303 -15.90 -7.87 5.39
C THR A 303 -14.50 -7.31 5.22
N ASP A 304 -13.76 -7.93 4.31
CA ASP A 304 -12.44 -7.49 3.88
C ASP A 304 -12.51 -6.91 2.47
N PRO A 305 -11.51 -6.10 2.07
CA PRO A 305 -11.42 -5.65 0.69
C PRO A 305 -11.36 -6.83 -0.27
N LEU A 306 -12.10 -6.75 -1.37
CA LEU A 306 -12.11 -7.77 -2.42
C LEU A 306 -11.12 -7.39 -3.53
N PHE A 307 -10.07 -8.19 -3.67
CA PHE A 307 -9.06 -8.03 -4.71
C PHE A 307 -9.37 -8.97 -5.88
N LEU A 308 -9.80 -8.40 -7.02
CA LEU A 308 -10.25 -9.14 -8.20
C LEU A 308 -9.12 -9.46 -9.19
N HIS A 309 -7.91 -8.99 -8.94
CA HIS A 309 -6.75 -9.17 -9.81
C HIS A 309 -5.46 -9.29 -8.98
N PRO A 310 -4.47 -10.10 -9.39
CA PRO A 310 -3.23 -10.29 -8.64
C PRO A 310 -2.43 -9.02 -8.35
N GLY A 311 -2.51 -8.03 -9.25
CA GLY A 311 -1.85 -6.73 -9.09
C GLY A 311 -2.72 -5.66 -8.40
N ALA A 312 -3.91 -6.00 -7.91
CA ALA A 312 -4.75 -5.05 -7.20
C ALA A 312 -4.26 -4.91 -5.75
N GLU A 313 -3.87 -3.70 -5.36
CA GLU A 313 -3.57 -3.36 -3.98
C GLU A 313 -3.85 -1.88 -3.69
N VAL A 314 -4.11 -1.53 -2.43
CA VAL A 314 -4.09 -0.15 -1.97
C VAL A 314 -2.62 0.23 -1.73
N ILE A 315 -2.09 1.09 -2.58
CA ILE A 315 -0.73 1.63 -2.47
C ILE A 315 -0.80 2.90 -1.62
N GLY A 316 -0.23 2.82 -0.42
CA GLY A 316 -0.27 3.89 0.57
C GLY A 316 -1.02 3.49 1.84
N ARG A 317 -1.76 4.45 2.42
CA ARG A 317 -2.37 4.35 3.75
C ARG A 317 -3.81 3.84 3.68
N MET A 318 -4.05 2.74 4.38
CA MET A 318 -5.38 2.19 4.64
C MET A 318 -5.62 2.10 6.14
N ARG A 319 -6.78 2.57 6.61
CA ARG A 319 -7.17 2.54 8.02
C ARG A 319 -8.38 1.64 8.25
N ARG A 320 -8.36 0.85 9.32
CA ARG A 320 -9.50 0.08 9.84
C ARG A 320 -9.90 0.64 11.20
N THR A 321 -11.19 0.92 11.41
CA THR A 321 -11.74 1.56 12.64
C THR A 321 -12.78 0.72 13.39
N ARG A 322 -13.32 -0.34 12.76
CA ARG A 322 -14.13 -1.36 13.43
C ARG A 322 -13.41 -2.69 13.34
N LEU A 323 -12.45 -2.87 14.23
CA LEU A 323 -11.66 -4.10 14.29
C LEU A 323 -12.59 -5.25 14.73
N ARG A 324 -12.56 -6.35 13.99
CA ARG A 324 -13.44 -7.51 14.23
C ARG A 324 -13.17 -8.19 15.57
N SER A 325 -14.23 -8.57 16.26
CA SER A 325 -14.20 -9.24 17.56
C SER A 325 -14.11 -10.78 17.48
N ASP A 326 -14.22 -11.34 16.27
CA ASP A 326 -14.27 -12.79 16.02
C ASP A 326 -12.90 -13.49 15.96
N GLY A 327 -11.82 -12.74 16.16
CA GLY A 327 -10.44 -13.25 16.13
C GLY A 327 -9.91 -13.59 14.73
N GLN A 328 -10.66 -13.31 13.65
CA GLN A 328 -10.20 -13.52 12.29
C GLN A 328 -9.20 -12.43 11.86
N PRO A 329 -8.33 -12.72 10.86
CA PRO A 329 -7.47 -11.71 10.24
C PRO A 329 -8.26 -10.51 9.73
N VAL A 330 -7.71 -9.30 9.89
CA VAL A 330 -8.20 -8.06 9.29
C VAL A 330 -7.28 -7.70 8.13
N VAL A 331 -7.79 -7.79 6.90
CA VAL A 331 -7.00 -7.53 5.68
C VAL A 331 -6.92 -6.02 5.42
N PHE A 332 -5.76 -5.56 4.97
CA PHE A 332 -5.49 -4.17 4.61
C PHE A 332 -5.23 -4.05 3.11
N ASN A 333 -3.98 -3.74 2.74
CA ASN A 333 -3.64 -3.20 1.43
C ASN A 333 -3.69 -4.22 0.29
N ASN A 334 -3.46 -5.50 0.57
CA ASN A 334 -3.47 -6.60 -0.39
C ASN A 334 -3.88 -7.90 0.33
N PRO A 335 -4.17 -9.00 -0.39
CA PRO A 335 -4.68 -10.25 0.20
C PRO A 335 -3.79 -10.84 1.31
N TYR A 336 -2.49 -10.57 1.30
CA TYR A 336 -1.52 -11.16 2.22
C TYR A 336 -1.09 -10.22 3.34
N THR A 337 -1.52 -8.94 3.32
CA THR A 337 -1.19 -7.96 4.36
C THR A 337 -2.35 -7.82 5.31
N TYR A 338 -2.23 -8.42 6.48
CA TYR A 338 -3.29 -8.46 7.49
C TYR A 338 -2.74 -8.41 8.91
N LEU A 339 -3.60 -8.03 9.86
CA LEU A 339 -3.34 -8.18 11.29
C LEU A 339 -4.41 -9.06 11.90
N GLN A 340 -4.03 -9.97 12.77
CA GLN A 340 -4.95 -10.80 13.54
C GLN A 340 -4.66 -10.63 15.03
N PRO A 341 -5.66 -10.44 15.89
CA PRO A 341 -5.45 -10.28 17.32
C PRO A 341 -5.06 -11.60 17.96
N SER A 342 -4.33 -11.56 19.07
CA SER A 342 -4.17 -12.73 19.95
C SER A 342 -5.52 -13.20 20.51
N GLN A 343 -5.50 -14.32 21.25
CA GLN A 343 -6.64 -14.79 22.05
C GLN A 343 -7.17 -13.73 23.03
N SER A 344 -6.34 -12.75 23.44
CA SER A 344 -6.76 -11.62 24.29
C SER A 344 -7.42 -10.46 23.52
N GLY A 345 -7.75 -10.66 22.24
CA GLY A 345 -8.35 -9.65 21.38
C GLY A 345 -7.39 -8.51 21.03
N TRP A 346 -7.96 -7.34 20.70
CA TRP A 346 -7.23 -6.16 20.25
C TRP A 346 -6.65 -5.30 21.37
N ARG A 347 -6.75 -5.72 22.64
CA ARG A 347 -6.17 -5.03 23.81
C ARG A 347 -6.44 -3.51 23.86
N GLY A 348 -7.68 -3.11 23.55
CA GLY A 348 -8.12 -1.71 23.63
C GLY A 348 -7.85 -0.85 22.39
N LEU A 349 -7.31 -1.42 21.30
CA LEU A 349 -7.18 -0.71 20.03
C LEU A 349 -8.56 -0.38 19.44
N ALA A 350 -8.74 0.86 19.01
CA ALA A 350 -9.92 1.33 18.29
C ALA A 350 -9.67 1.41 16.78
N SER A 351 -8.47 1.77 16.36
CA SER A 351 -8.14 1.84 14.93
C SER A 351 -6.69 1.48 14.64
N ILE A 352 -6.46 0.97 13.44
CA ILE A 352 -5.14 0.64 12.92
C ILE A 352 -5.02 1.20 11.51
N GLU A 353 -3.92 1.87 11.23
CA GLU A 353 -3.51 2.29 9.90
C GLU A 353 -2.30 1.46 9.46
N MET A 354 -2.43 0.89 8.26
CA MET A 354 -1.37 0.21 7.56
C MET A 354 -0.99 1.05 6.34
N ARG A 355 0.27 1.44 6.25
CA ARG A 355 0.86 2.04 5.06
C ARG A 355 1.73 1.01 4.37
N VAL A 356 1.41 0.70 3.11
CA VAL A 356 2.21 -0.22 2.28
C VAL A 356 2.66 0.50 1.02
N LEU A 357 3.97 0.46 0.78
CA LEU A 357 4.57 0.99 -0.44
C LEU A 357 5.34 -0.13 -1.16
N PRO A 358 4.81 -0.64 -2.28
CA PRO A 358 5.51 -1.60 -3.10
C PRO A 358 6.64 -0.94 -3.89
N GLN A 359 7.60 -1.75 -4.33
CA GLN A 359 8.78 -1.34 -5.12
C GLN A 359 9.58 -0.19 -4.48
N ARG A 360 9.60 -0.12 -3.14
CA ARG A 360 10.34 0.89 -2.38
C ARG A 360 11.32 0.24 -1.42
N GLN A 361 12.58 0.67 -1.50
CA GLN A 361 13.58 0.31 -0.51
C GLN A 361 13.19 0.91 0.86
N PRO A 362 13.26 0.13 1.96
CA PRO A 362 13.02 0.65 3.30
C PRO A 362 13.89 1.86 3.67
N TRP A 363 13.37 2.77 4.49
CA TRP A 363 13.98 4.08 4.74
C TRP A 363 15.15 4.08 5.73
N HIS A 364 15.33 2.98 6.47
CA HIS A 364 16.35 2.90 7.52
C HIS A 364 17.64 2.24 7.02
N PRO A 365 18.79 2.42 7.72
CA PRO A 365 20.05 1.75 7.39
C PRO A 365 19.91 0.25 7.12
N GLN A 366 20.83 -0.30 6.32
CA GLN A 366 20.84 -1.71 5.88
C GLN A 366 19.66 -2.11 4.97
N SER A 367 18.92 -1.14 4.44
CA SER A 367 17.75 -1.39 3.57
C SER A 367 18.09 -2.07 2.25
N GLN A 368 19.34 -2.04 1.80
CA GLN A 368 19.80 -2.73 0.60
C GLN A 368 19.74 -4.26 0.72
N ARG A 369 19.63 -4.79 1.96
CA ARG A 369 19.48 -6.23 2.25
C ARG A 369 18.02 -6.62 2.53
N LYS A 370 17.07 -5.78 2.16
CA LYS A 370 15.63 -5.96 2.42
C LYS A 370 14.86 -6.10 1.12
N VAL A 371 13.72 -6.77 1.21
CA VAL A 371 12.69 -6.75 0.15
C VAL A 371 12.26 -5.30 -0.09
N TRP A 372 12.08 -4.94 -1.35
CA TRP A 372 11.66 -3.59 -1.77
C TRP A 372 10.18 -3.37 -1.55
N ARG A 373 9.78 -3.39 -0.29
CA ARG A 373 8.44 -3.10 0.17
C ARG A 373 8.49 -2.50 1.56
N VAL A 374 7.83 -1.38 1.75
CA VAL A 374 7.76 -0.71 3.06
C VAL A 374 6.41 -0.97 3.70
N PHE A 375 6.46 -1.27 5.00
CA PHE A 375 5.29 -1.38 5.86
C PHE A 375 5.44 -0.38 7.01
N GLN A 376 4.40 0.39 7.29
CA GLN A 376 4.34 1.21 8.48
C GLN A 376 2.98 1.01 9.15
N VAL A 377 3.00 0.63 10.41
CA VAL A 377 1.81 0.39 11.23
C VAL A 377 1.70 1.49 12.26
N ARG A 378 0.50 2.08 12.36
CA ARG A 378 0.12 3.00 13.43
C ARG A 378 -1.19 2.54 14.02
N ALA A 379 -1.35 2.67 15.32
CA ALA A 379 -2.56 2.23 16.00
C ALA A 379 -2.94 3.23 17.09
N TRP A 380 -4.24 3.32 17.36
CA TRP A 380 -4.79 4.21 18.38
C TRP A 380 -5.79 3.48 19.26
N ASP A 381 -5.80 3.82 20.55
CA ASP A 381 -6.81 3.36 21.51
C ASP A 381 -8.14 4.12 21.35
N THR A 382 -9.15 3.77 22.17
CA THR A 382 -10.46 4.45 22.17
C THR A 382 -10.42 5.91 22.62
N ALA A 383 -9.36 6.33 23.31
CA ALA A 383 -9.14 7.72 23.70
C ALA A 383 -8.37 8.52 22.61
N GLY A 384 -7.95 7.87 21.53
CA GLY A 384 -7.19 8.48 20.43
C GLY A 384 -5.69 8.59 20.71
N ASN A 385 -5.17 7.95 21.76
CA ASN A 385 -3.72 7.92 22.03
C ASN A 385 -3.04 6.91 21.13
N SER A 386 -1.84 7.23 20.67
CA SER A 386 -1.01 6.31 19.88
C SER A 386 -0.56 5.11 20.73
N VAL A 387 -0.72 3.91 20.19
CA VAL A 387 -0.30 2.66 20.83
C VAL A 387 0.86 2.05 20.04
N THR A 388 2.02 1.93 20.68
CA THR A 388 3.27 1.53 20.04
C THR A 388 3.86 0.21 20.54
N GLN A 389 3.41 -0.29 21.69
CA GLN A 389 3.90 -1.51 22.35
C GLN A 389 2.78 -2.22 23.10
N GLY A 390 3.07 -3.36 23.73
CA GLY A 390 2.13 -4.12 24.58
C GLY A 390 1.07 -4.89 23.77
N LEU A 391 1.23 -4.92 22.46
CA LEU A 391 0.36 -5.64 21.54
C LEU A 391 0.72 -7.13 21.54
N GLY A 392 -0.11 -7.95 20.92
CA GLY A 392 0.17 -9.36 20.70
C GLY A 392 -0.57 -9.77 19.43
N LEU A 393 0.01 -9.45 18.28
CA LEU A 393 -0.63 -9.60 16.99
C LEU A 393 0.06 -10.67 16.17
N ARG A 394 -0.71 -11.35 15.32
CA ARG A 394 -0.15 -12.00 14.13
C ARG A 394 -0.16 -10.99 13.00
N PHE A 395 0.99 -10.77 12.38
CA PHE A 395 1.16 -9.92 11.21
C PHE A 395 1.35 -10.80 9.98
N GLY A 396 0.37 -10.82 9.08
CA GLY A 396 0.52 -11.36 7.73
C GLY A 396 1.13 -10.32 6.79
N TYR A 397 2.15 -10.72 6.04
CA TYR A 397 2.85 -9.85 5.11
C TYR A 397 3.12 -10.57 3.79
N GLY A 398 2.98 -9.86 2.68
CA GLY A 398 3.30 -10.37 1.34
C GLY A 398 3.95 -9.32 0.46
N TRP A 399 4.66 -9.79 -0.56
CA TRP A 399 5.36 -9.00 -1.56
C TRP A 399 5.33 -9.66 -2.93
N ARG A 400 5.55 -8.88 -3.99
CA ARG A 400 5.63 -9.34 -5.37
C ARG A 400 6.89 -10.19 -5.54
N TYR A 401 6.67 -11.44 -5.93
CA TYR A 401 7.73 -12.38 -6.30
C TYR A 401 7.55 -12.75 -7.77
N LEU A 402 8.42 -12.19 -8.60
CA LEU A 402 8.34 -12.26 -10.05
C LEU A 402 9.76 -12.45 -10.62
N PRO A 403 10.42 -13.60 -10.40
CA PRO A 403 11.82 -13.79 -10.80
C PRO A 403 12.08 -13.60 -12.30
N GLY A 404 11.05 -13.73 -13.15
CA GLY A 404 11.12 -13.44 -14.58
C GLY A 404 10.93 -11.96 -14.96
N ASP A 405 10.67 -11.07 -14.00
CA ASP A 405 10.43 -9.64 -14.20
C ASP A 405 11.16 -8.81 -13.13
N PRO A 406 12.44 -8.46 -13.35
CA PRO A 406 13.27 -7.76 -12.37
C PRO A 406 12.78 -6.36 -11.99
N GLU A 407 11.94 -5.72 -12.82
CA GLU A 407 11.39 -4.40 -12.52
C GLU A 407 10.28 -4.48 -11.47
N ARG A 408 9.50 -5.56 -11.51
CA ARG A 408 8.37 -5.80 -10.59
C ARG A 408 8.69 -6.75 -9.44
N ASP A 409 9.79 -7.48 -9.50
CA ASP A 409 10.24 -8.33 -8.38
C ASP A 409 10.73 -7.47 -7.21
N GLU A 410 10.08 -7.63 -6.05
CA GLU A 410 10.46 -6.93 -4.83
C GLU A 410 11.51 -7.70 -4.02
N THR A 411 11.73 -8.99 -4.33
CA THR A 411 12.65 -9.86 -3.58
C THR A 411 14.11 -9.51 -3.82
N ARG A 412 14.43 -9.00 -5.02
CA ARG A 412 15.78 -8.50 -5.38
C ARG A 412 16.88 -9.53 -5.15
N GLY A 413 16.58 -10.79 -5.46
CA GLY A 413 17.54 -11.90 -5.38
C GLY A 413 17.80 -12.43 -3.96
N LEU A 414 17.09 -11.95 -2.93
CA LEU A 414 17.23 -12.46 -1.57
C LEU A 414 16.70 -13.91 -1.45
N PRO A 415 17.35 -14.79 -0.67
CA PRO A 415 16.91 -16.17 -0.47
C PRO A 415 15.61 -16.26 0.33
N LEU A 416 14.52 -16.66 -0.34
CA LEU A 416 13.17 -16.75 0.23
C LEU A 416 13.10 -17.45 1.61
N PRO A 417 13.69 -18.64 1.84
CA PRO A 417 13.51 -19.36 3.10
C PRO A 417 14.07 -18.63 4.34
N ALA A 418 15.00 -17.69 4.13
CA ALA A 418 15.64 -16.92 5.18
C ALA A 418 14.92 -15.60 5.51
N LEU A 419 13.89 -15.22 4.73
CA LEU A 419 13.20 -13.96 4.90
C LEU A 419 12.22 -13.98 6.06
N VAL A 420 12.28 -12.96 6.91
CA VAL A 420 11.43 -12.76 8.09
C VAL A 420 10.93 -11.33 8.15
N LEU A 421 9.82 -11.11 8.87
CA LEU A 421 9.37 -9.78 9.22
C LEU A 421 10.32 -9.16 10.23
N GLN A 422 10.72 -7.92 9.98
CA GLN A 422 11.59 -7.13 10.84
C GLN A 422 10.93 -5.80 11.18
N ARG A 423 11.22 -5.29 12.37
CA ARG A 423 10.79 -3.99 12.87
C ARG A 423 12.01 -3.13 13.17
N TRP A 424 11.96 -1.86 12.78
CA TRP A 424 12.99 -0.90 13.12
C TRP A 424 12.82 -0.37 14.56
N THR A 425 13.93 -0.25 15.28
CA THR A 425 14.03 0.44 16.57
C THR A 425 15.26 1.36 16.56
N LEU A 426 15.51 2.06 17.67
CA LEU A 426 16.72 2.87 17.82
C LEU A 426 18.02 2.05 17.72
N ASP A 427 17.96 0.75 18.00
CA ASP A 427 19.10 -0.16 18.00
C ASP A 427 19.23 -0.93 16.67
N GLY A 428 18.40 -0.64 15.66
CA GLY A 428 18.45 -1.26 14.34
C GLY A 428 17.23 -2.11 13.98
N TRP A 429 17.43 -3.07 13.06
CA TRP A 429 16.39 -4.02 12.64
C TRP A 429 16.31 -5.23 13.58
N PHE A 430 15.10 -5.53 14.04
CA PHE A 430 14.79 -6.64 14.93
C PHE A 430 13.79 -7.58 14.29
N ALA A 431 13.89 -8.89 14.52
CA ALA A 431 12.85 -9.83 14.14
C ALA A 431 11.56 -9.43 14.84
N ALA A 432 10.51 -9.17 14.06
CA ALA A 432 9.21 -8.82 14.58
C ALA A 432 8.46 -10.11 14.91
N GLY A 433 8.55 -10.55 16.17
CA GLY A 433 7.93 -11.79 16.61
C GLY A 433 8.54 -13.03 15.95
N ARG A 434 7.74 -14.07 15.73
CA ARG A 434 8.15 -15.38 15.18
C ARG A 434 7.59 -15.59 13.79
N SER A 435 8.41 -15.33 12.76
CA SER A 435 8.05 -15.55 11.35
C SER A 435 8.11 -17.03 10.96
N VAL A 436 7.09 -17.48 10.23
CA VAL A 436 7.12 -18.77 9.50
C VAL A 436 7.85 -18.62 8.16
N PRO A 437 8.38 -19.71 7.57
CA PRO A 437 8.97 -19.67 6.23
C PRO A 437 7.98 -19.14 5.18
N PRO A 438 8.44 -18.31 4.22
CA PRO A 438 7.57 -17.83 3.14
C PRO A 438 7.00 -18.92 2.25
N GLN A 439 5.75 -18.72 1.86
CA GLN A 439 5.01 -19.47 0.87
C GLN A 439 4.90 -18.68 -0.43
N LEU A 440 4.63 -19.38 -1.54
CA LEU A 440 4.49 -18.78 -2.87
C LEU A 440 3.08 -18.98 -3.41
N ASP A 441 2.49 -17.90 -3.90
CA ASP A 441 1.38 -17.93 -4.84
C ASP A 441 1.94 -17.63 -6.24
N THR A 442 2.31 -18.68 -6.96
CA THR A 442 2.96 -18.57 -8.27
C THR A 442 2.00 -18.10 -9.36
N LEU A 443 0.69 -18.33 -9.21
CA LEU A 443 -0.31 -17.86 -10.16
C LEU A 443 -0.53 -16.36 -10.05
N ALA A 444 -0.54 -15.84 -8.82
CA ALA A 444 -0.71 -14.42 -8.56
C ALA A 444 0.64 -13.66 -8.57
N GLY A 445 1.78 -14.34 -8.51
CA GLY A 445 3.12 -13.76 -8.46
C GLY A 445 3.43 -13.08 -7.13
N TRP A 446 3.06 -13.74 -6.03
CA TRP A 446 3.27 -13.26 -4.66
C TRP A 446 4.09 -14.26 -3.86
N ALA A 447 4.94 -13.73 -2.97
CA ALA A 447 5.46 -14.44 -1.82
C ALA A 447 4.83 -13.85 -0.55
N TYR A 448 4.56 -14.69 0.44
CA TYR A 448 3.91 -14.26 1.66
C TYR A 448 4.27 -15.14 2.85
N ALA A 449 4.17 -14.57 4.04
CA ALA A 449 4.34 -15.25 5.32
C ALA A 449 3.52 -14.56 6.40
N TYR A 450 3.59 -15.06 7.62
CA TYR A 450 3.14 -14.33 8.79
C TYR A 450 4.15 -14.44 9.93
N ALA A 451 4.07 -13.48 10.85
CA ALA A 451 4.79 -13.50 12.10
C ALA A 451 3.81 -13.47 13.27
N ASP A 452 3.93 -14.44 14.18
CA ASP A 452 3.21 -14.43 15.44
C ASP A 452 3.92 -13.57 16.49
N GLU A 453 3.20 -13.14 17.52
CA GLU A 453 3.77 -12.41 18.67
C GLU A 453 4.48 -11.10 18.28
N VAL A 454 3.86 -10.32 17.40
CA VAL A 454 4.32 -8.95 17.12
C VAL A 454 3.80 -8.00 18.21
N TYR A 455 4.71 -7.48 19.03
CA TYR A 455 4.38 -6.74 20.26
C TYR A 455 4.24 -5.23 20.12
N GLY A 456 4.55 -4.64 18.96
CA GLY A 456 4.52 -3.20 18.78
C GLY A 456 4.17 -2.77 17.36
N THR A 457 3.94 -1.48 17.17
CA THR A 457 3.72 -0.82 15.87
C THR A 457 4.96 -0.01 15.46
N GLY A 458 4.97 0.57 14.26
CA GLY A 458 6.12 1.32 13.73
C GLY A 458 6.48 0.91 12.31
N ASP A 459 7.75 1.03 11.96
CA ASP A 459 8.24 0.72 10.63
C ASP A 459 8.73 -0.72 10.55
N PHE A 460 8.28 -1.42 9.52
CA PHE A 460 8.58 -2.81 9.26
C PHE A 460 9.14 -3.00 7.85
N ALA A 461 9.96 -4.03 7.71
CA ALA A 461 10.52 -4.49 6.46
C ALA A 461 10.59 -6.02 6.47
N ILE A 462 10.89 -6.61 5.31
CA ILE A 462 11.17 -8.04 5.19
C ILE A 462 12.65 -8.17 4.85
N GLY A 463 13.38 -8.98 5.61
CA GLY A 463 14.83 -9.11 5.46
C GLY A 463 15.33 -10.46 5.93
N LEU A 464 16.63 -10.69 5.76
CA LEU A 464 17.25 -11.96 6.16
C LEU A 464 17.22 -12.10 7.68
N ARG A 465 16.91 -13.30 8.19
CA ARG A 465 16.88 -13.60 9.63
C ARG A 465 18.18 -13.25 10.35
N GLU A 466 19.32 -13.43 9.70
CA GLU A 466 20.64 -13.05 10.21
C GLU A 466 20.83 -11.54 10.40
N ASP A 467 20.05 -10.71 9.69
CA ASP A 467 20.04 -9.25 9.86
C ASP A 467 19.17 -8.81 11.06
N SER A 468 18.34 -9.69 11.61
CA SER A 468 17.50 -9.38 12.78
C SER A 468 18.23 -9.71 14.07
N ARG A 469 18.76 -8.68 14.76
CA ARG A 469 19.71 -8.76 15.87
C ARG A 469 21.06 -9.36 15.47
N ALA A 470 22.00 -8.50 15.11
CA ALA A 470 23.39 -8.80 15.41
C ALA A 470 23.66 -8.38 16.86
N LEU A 471 24.09 -9.32 17.70
CA LEU A 471 24.58 -8.96 19.04
C LEU A 471 25.83 -8.09 18.90
N GLN A 472 26.11 -7.25 19.91
CA GLN A 472 27.32 -6.45 19.91
C GLN A 472 28.29 -6.92 20.99
N LEU A 473 29.58 -6.83 20.69
CA LEU A 473 30.66 -7.15 21.62
C LEU A 473 31.64 -5.97 21.70
N TRP A 474 31.77 -5.38 22.88
CA TRP A 474 32.87 -4.49 23.21
C TRP A 474 34.06 -5.34 23.67
N LEU A 475 35.18 -5.22 22.98
CA LEU A 475 36.37 -6.03 23.22
C LEU A 475 37.62 -5.14 23.25
N ALA A 476 38.59 -5.49 24.09
CA ALA A 476 39.90 -4.85 24.08
C ALA A 476 41.04 -5.86 24.24
N ALA A 477 42.08 -5.70 23.43
CA ALA A 477 43.33 -6.44 23.46
C ALA A 477 44.49 -5.55 23.00
N LEU A 478 45.68 -5.81 23.54
CA LEU A 478 46.92 -5.15 23.14
C LEU A 478 47.80 -6.12 22.38
N LEU A 479 48.62 -5.59 21.47
CA LEU A 479 49.64 -6.31 20.73
C LEU A 479 51.01 -5.85 21.27
N GLU A 480 51.88 -6.78 21.66
CA GLU A 480 53.19 -6.45 22.23
C GLU A 480 54.03 -5.58 21.29
N GLY A 481 54.07 -5.93 20.00
CA GLY A 481 54.90 -5.28 19.01
C GLY A 481 54.71 -3.75 18.90
N PRO A 482 53.52 -3.27 18.52
CA PRO A 482 53.27 -1.85 18.34
C PRO A 482 53.14 -1.08 19.66
N TYR A 483 53.15 -1.75 20.81
CA TYR A 483 52.92 -1.10 22.10
C TYR A 483 54.10 -0.22 22.54
N ARG A 484 53.83 1.08 22.73
CA ARG A 484 54.80 2.10 23.12
C ARG A 484 54.20 3.00 24.20
N ASN A 485 54.75 2.92 25.41
CA ASN A 485 54.46 3.85 26.52
C ASN A 485 52.96 4.14 26.76
N GLY A 486 52.11 3.10 26.82
CA GLY A 486 50.67 3.28 27.12
C GLY A 486 49.72 3.20 25.94
N SER A 487 50.22 3.21 24.71
CA SER A 487 49.40 3.09 23.49
C SER A 487 50.09 2.27 22.41
N MET A 488 49.34 1.73 21.46
CA MET A 488 49.91 1.11 20.26
C MET A 488 50.17 2.16 19.16
N ALA A 489 51.24 1.95 18.39
CA ALA A 489 51.56 2.74 17.22
C ALA A 489 50.71 2.31 16.01
N ASP A 490 50.18 3.28 15.27
CA ASP A 490 49.44 3.09 14.02
C ASP A 490 50.31 3.43 12.79
N ASP A 491 51.61 3.12 12.84
CA ASP A 491 52.61 3.51 11.84
C ASP A 491 52.23 3.01 10.43
N LEU A 492 51.75 1.76 10.31
CA LEU A 492 51.29 1.18 9.04
C LEU A 492 50.14 1.97 8.41
N ARG A 493 49.18 2.44 9.21
CA ARG A 493 48.08 3.29 8.74
C ARG A 493 48.59 4.67 8.35
N GLN A 494 49.44 5.30 9.16
CA GLN A 494 50.02 6.61 8.86
C GLN A 494 50.83 6.63 7.55
N ARG A 495 51.50 5.51 7.23
CA ARG A 495 52.26 5.32 5.98
C ARG A 495 51.40 4.88 4.78
N GLY A 496 50.11 4.63 4.98
CA GLY A 496 49.22 4.13 3.93
C GLY A 496 49.51 2.68 3.50
N TRP A 497 50.16 1.90 4.36
CA TRP A 497 50.52 0.50 4.09
C TRP A 497 49.49 -0.49 4.60
N LEU A 498 48.57 -0.10 5.49
CA LEU A 498 47.50 -0.97 5.94
C LEU A 498 46.55 -1.31 4.76
N PRO A 499 46.36 -2.59 4.40
CA PRO A 499 45.50 -2.97 3.28
C PRO A 499 44.05 -2.56 3.51
N GLU A 500 43.40 -2.00 2.47
CA GLU A 500 41.97 -1.66 2.51
C GLU A 500 41.05 -2.88 2.57
N THR A 501 41.56 -4.04 2.16
CA THR A 501 40.90 -5.34 2.27
C THR A 501 41.80 -6.27 3.07
N PRO A 502 41.27 -6.99 4.08
CA PRO A 502 42.06 -7.95 4.85
C PRO A 502 42.74 -8.96 3.91
N PRO A 503 44.08 -9.16 4.00
CA PRO A 503 44.80 -10.02 3.07
C PRO A 503 44.30 -11.46 3.05
N GLU A 504 44.51 -12.16 1.94
CA GLU A 504 44.14 -13.57 1.78
C GLU A 504 45.17 -14.49 2.45
N MET A 505 45.22 -14.45 3.77
CA MET A 505 46.11 -15.24 4.60
C MET A 505 45.50 -15.51 5.99
N TYR A 506 46.07 -16.45 6.73
CA TYR A 506 45.70 -16.66 8.13
C TYR A 506 46.04 -15.42 8.98
N PRO A 507 45.18 -15.00 9.93
CA PRO A 507 43.89 -15.58 10.30
C PRO A 507 42.69 -15.04 9.50
N TYR A 508 42.88 -14.06 8.63
CA TYR A 508 41.79 -13.37 7.93
C TYR A 508 40.92 -14.31 7.07
N THR A 509 41.47 -15.42 6.58
CA THR A 509 40.72 -16.46 5.86
C THR A 509 39.77 -17.28 6.73
N LEU A 510 39.82 -17.15 8.06
CA LEU A 510 38.84 -17.78 8.96
C LEU A 510 37.45 -17.15 8.83
N ASP A 511 37.38 -15.85 8.52
CA ASP A 511 36.11 -15.14 8.30
C ASP A 511 35.62 -15.37 6.87
N PRO A 512 34.50 -16.10 6.65
CA PRO A 512 33.95 -16.33 5.32
C PRO A 512 33.55 -15.03 4.60
N MET A 513 33.33 -13.95 5.34
CA MET A 513 32.96 -12.65 4.80
C MET A 513 34.16 -11.81 4.34
N ARG A 514 35.40 -12.20 4.64
CA ARG A 514 36.64 -11.50 4.26
C ARG A 514 36.65 -11.00 2.80
N PRO A 515 36.27 -11.78 1.77
CA PRO A 515 36.33 -11.34 0.37
C PRO A 515 35.44 -10.12 0.06
N TYR A 516 34.47 -9.83 0.92
CA TYR A 516 33.50 -8.74 0.75
C TYR A 516 33.82 -7.52 1.61
N ILE A 517 34.92 -7.54 2.37
CA ILE A 517 35.35 -6.44 3.24
C ILE A 517 36.29 -5.52 2.48
N ARG A 518 35.91 -4.25 2.35
CA ARG A 518 36.75 -3.18 1.83
C ARG A 518 36.50 -1.88 2.59
N VAL A 519 37.56 -1.26 3.11
CA VAL A 519 37.53 -0.03 3.90
C VAL A 519 38.54 0.96 3.34
N SER A 520 38.04 2.05 2.78
CA SER A 520 38.85 3.09 2.10
C SER A 520 38.25 4.48 2.36
N PRO A 521 38.98 5.41 3.02
CA PRO A 521 40.27 5.20 3.70
C PRO A 521 40.11 4.37 4.98
N ILE A 522 41.21 3.76 5.45
CA ILE A 522 41.25 3.14 6.78
C ILE A 522 41.02 4.22 7.86
N PRO A 523 40.11 4.00 8.84
CA PRO A 523 39.82 4.96 9.90
C PRO A 523 41.04 5.34 10.74
N ASP A 524 41.00 6.54 11.32
CA ASP A 524 42.06 7.03 12.19
C ASP A 524 42.25 6.13 13.44
N SER A 525 43.48 6.11 13.97
CA SER A 525 43.88 5.33 15.15
C SER A 525 43.77 3.80 15.00
N VAL A 526 43.54 3.27 13.80
CA VAL A 526 43.61 1.82 13.52
C VAL A 526 45.07 1.37 13.45
N VAL A 527 45.41 0.33 14.21
CA VAL A 527 46.75 -0.29 14.25
C VAL A 527 46.84 -1.42 13.23
N ASP A 528 45.89 -2.36 13.26
CA ASP A 528 45.86 -3.50 12.32
C ASP A 528 44.49 -4.20 12.27
N TRP A 529 44.37 -5.15 11.36
CA TRP A 529 43.29 -6.13 11.24
C TRP A 529 43.43 -7.27 12.24
N VAL A 530 42.31 -7.69 12.84
CA VAL A 530 42.19 -8.89 13.70
C VAL A 530 40.97 -9.72 13.29
N VAL A 531 40.95 -11.00 13.67
CA VAL A 531 39.77 -11.86 13.55
C VAL A 531 39.30 -12.30 14.93
N ILE A 532 38.02 -12.08 15.19
CA ILE A 532 37.34 -12.53 16.39
C ILE A 532 36.67 -13.86 16.11
N GLU A 533 36.95 -14.86 16.94
CA GLU A 533 36.32 -16.17 16.92
C GLU A 533 35.44 -16.33 18.16
N LEU A 534 34.20 -16.75 17.98
CA LEU A 534 33.30 -17.15 19.07
C LEU A 534 33.08 -18.66 19.01
N ARG A 535 33.37 -19.36 20.10
CA ARG A 535 33.13 -20.81 20.22
C ARG A 535 32.03 -21.09 21.23
N THR A 536 31.09 -21.97 20.88
CA THR A 536 30.07 -22.43 21.84
C THR A 536 30.63 -23.39 22.88
N LEU A 537 31.76 -24.03 22.60
CA LEU A 537 32.51 -24.92 23.50
C LEU A 537 34.00 -24.64 23.36
N LEU A 538 34.79 -24.88 24.41
CA LEU A 538 36.24 -24.65 24.38
C LEU A 538 36.93 -25.50 23.30
N THR A 539 36.51 -26.76 23.20
CA THR A 539 36.91 -27.72 22.17
C THR A 539 35.66 -28.26 21.47
N GLY A 540 35.66 -28.25 20.14
CA GLY A 540 34.48 -28.57 19.33
C GLY A 540 33.42 -27.47 19.32
N GLY A 541 32.19 -27.81 18.91
CA GLY A 541 31.06 -26.87 18.85
C GLY A 541 31.02 -25.97 17.61
N ALA A 542 30.04 -25.07 17.59
CA ALA A 542 29.90 -24.08 16.53
C ALA A 542 30.91 -22.95 16.73
N ARG A 543 31.44 -22.46 15.60
CA ARG A 543 32.42 -21.37 15.55
C ARG A 543 31.89 -20.26 14.64
N TYR A 544 32.00 -19.03 15.10
CA TYR A 544 31.61 -17.83 14.37
C TYR A 544 32.81 -16.91 14.24
N TYR A 545 33.04 -16.35 13.06
CA TYR A 545 34.21 -15.52 12.77
C TYR A 545 33.78 -14.12 12.36
N ARG A 546 34.52 -13.11 12.82
CA ARG A 546 34.29 -11.70 12.46
C ARG A 546 35.61 -10.94 12.37
N THR A 547 35.91 -10.41 11.19
CA THR A 547 37.04 -9.52 10.97
C THR A 547 36.74 -8.12 11.54
N ALA A 548 37.71 -7.53 12.23
CA ALA A 548 37.60 -6.26 12.93
C ALA A 548 38.94 -5.50 12.91
N PHE A 549 38.93 -4.27 13.43
CA PHE A 549 40.14 -3.47 13.62
C PHE A 549 40.55 -3.44 15.10
N VAL A 550 41.85 -3.45 15.38
CA VAL A 550 42.39 -3.08 16.69
C VAL A 550 42.95 -1.65 16.63
N ARG A 551 42.65 -0.84 17.65
CA ARG A 551 43.01 0.58 17.72
C ARG A 551 44.18 0.84 18.66
N ARG A 552 44.77 2.04 18.59
CA ARG A 552 45.88 2.50 19.45
C ARG A 552 45.62 2.36 20.95
N ASP A 553 44.36 2.46 21.38
CA ASP A 553 43.94 2.33 22.78
C ASP A 553 43.64 0.87 23.20
N GLY A 554 43.85 -0.09 22.30
CA GLY A 554 43.56 -1.51 22.53
C GLY A 554 42.12 -1.90 22.27
N ARG A 555 41.21 -0.97 21.96
CA ARG A 555 39.83 -1.34 21.61
C ARG A 555 39.81 -2.09 20.28
N VAL A 556 39.04 -3.17 20.24
CA VAL A 556 38.67 -3.84 19.00
C VAL A 556 37.31 -3.33 18.57
N VAL A 557 37.21 -2.86 17.33
CA VAL A 557 36.07 -2.13 16.79
C VAL A 557 35.66 -2.67 15.42
N ASP A 558 34.42 -2.40 15.03
CA ASP A 558 33.92 -2.72 13.69
C ASP A 558 34.61 -1.87 12.60
N LEU A 559 34.24 -2.11 11.34
CA LEU A 559 34.89 -1.54 10.15
C LEU A 559 34.78 0.00 10.04
N ASP A 560 33.94 0.64 10.86
CA ASP A 560 33.83 2.11 10.96
C ASP A 560 34.91 2.74 11.86
N GLY A 561 35.72 1.90 12.53
CA GLY A 561 36.80 2.32 13.43
C GLY A 561 36.33 2.82 14.80
N LYS A 562 35.04 2.70 15.14
CA LYS A 562 34.47 3.27 16.38
C LYS A 562 33.46 2.37 17.08
N SER A 563 32.58 1.72 16.32
CA SER A 563 31.48 0.91 16.85
C SER A 563 31.97 -0.40 17.47
N PRO A 564 31.23 -0.98 18.42
CA PRO A 564 31.52 -2.33 18.91
C PRO A 564 31.38 -3.35 17.78
N ILE A 565 31.97 -4.53 17.97
CA ILE A 565 31.93 -5.60 16.97
C ILE A 565 30.48 -6.09 16.82
N THR A 566 29.96 -6.03 15.61
CA THR A 566 28.64 -6.56 15.26
C THR A 566 28.72 -8.05 14.95
N LEU A 567 27.87 -8.86 15.59
CA LEU A 567 27.85 -10.34 15.52
C LEU A 567 26.57 -10.85 14.84
N PRO A 568 26.49 -10.80 13.49
CA PRO A 568 25.33 -11.31 12.76
C PRO A 568 25.21 -12.82 12.89
N GLY A 569 23.99 -13.33 13.07
CA GLY A 569 23.73 -14.77 13.16
C GLY A 569 24.18 -15.46 14.46
N VAL A 570 24.69 -14.70 15.43
CA VAL A 570 25.06 -15.22 16.76
C VAL A 570 23.86 -15.13 17.69
N GLU A 571 23.47 -16.27 18.27
CA GLU A 571 22.37 -16.33 19.25
C GLU A 571 22.85 -15.90 20.63
N ARG A 572 21.91 -15.49 21.50
CA ARG A 572 22.26 -15.18 22.89
C ARG A 572 22.82 -16.43 23.60
N GLY A 573 23.86 -16.27 24.41
CA GLY A 573 24.41 -17.35 25.22
C GLY A 573 25.88 -17.13 25.58
N GLY A 574 26.47 -18.14 26.22
CA GLY A 574 27.88 -18.15 26.62
C GLY A 574 28.81 -18.59 25.49
N TYR A 575 29.84 -17.78 25.22
CA TYR A 575 30.84 -18.06 24.19
C TYR A 575 32.26 -17.91 24.71
N TYR A 576 33.15 -18.80 24.33
CA TYR A 576 34.58 -18.55 24.43
C TYR A 576 34.97 -17.58 23.32
N VAL A 577 35.59 -16.46 23.69
CA VAL A 577 35.96 -15.39 22.76
C VAL A 577 37.45 -15.47 22.49
N ALA A 578 37.84 -15.73 21.24
CA ALA A 578 39.24 -15.73 20.82
C ALA A 578 39.56 -14.56 19.89
N ILE A 579 40.80 -14.10 19.96
CA ILE A 579 41.35 -13.05 19.09
C ILE A 579 42.54 -13.63 18.35
N HIS A 580 42.49 -13.56 17.03
CA HIS A 580 43.56 -13.95 16.14
C HIS A 580 44.15 -12.71 15.46
N HIS A 581 45.47 -12.72 15.31
CA HIS A 581 46.22 -11.71 14.58
C HIS A 581 47.26 -12.40 13.70
N ARG A 582 47.74 -11.73 12.65
CA ARG A 582 48.60 -12.32 11.61
C ARG A 582 49.99 -12.75 12.09
N ASN A 583 50.51 -12.10 13.13
CA ASN A 583 51.86 -12.39 13.65
C ASN A 583 51.99 -12.37 15.19
N HIS A 584 50.84 -12.46 15.88
CA HIS A 584 50.78 -12.62 17.33
C HIS A 584 50.04 -13.92 17.69
N LEU A 585 50.49 -14.60 18.74
CA LEU A 585 49.84 -15.79 19.26
C LEU A 585 48.40 -15.47 19.66
N ALA A 586 47.45 -16.25 19.13
CA ALA A 586 46.04 -16.09 19.44
C ALA A 586 45.78 -16.34 20.95
N ILE A 587 44.80 -15.62 21.50
CA ILE A 587 44.34 -15.75 22.89
C ILE A 587 42.85 -16.07 22.90
N ILE A 588 42.39 -16.79 23.92
CA ILE A 588 40.97 -17.13 24.12
C ILE A 588 40.61 -17.00 25.59
N THR A 589 39.35 -16.67 25.88
CA THR A 589 38.87 -16.61 27.26
C THR A 589 38.96 -17.97 27.96
N ALA A 590 39.26 -17.96 29.26
CA ALA A 590 39.34 -19.17 30.09
C ALA A 590 37.95 -19.77 30.37
N GLU A 591 36.93 -18.91 30.44
CA GLU A 591 35.53 -19.24 30.67
C GLU A 591 34.64 -18.61 29.58
N PRO A 592 33.44 -19.16 29.33
CA PRO A 592 32.51 -18.57 28.37
C PRO A 592 31.98 -17.24 28.88
N ILE A 593 31.93 -16.25 28.00
CA ILE A 593 31.38 -14.92 28.23
C ILE A 593 29.94 -14.88 27.71
N GLU A 594 29.00 -14.46 28.56
CA GLU A 594 27.61 -14.29 28.15
C GLU A 594 27.47 -13.11 27.19
N ILE A 595 27.04 -13.40 25.96
CA ILE A 595 26.72 -12.41 24.92
C ILE A 595 25.21 -12.36 24.76
N SER A 596 24.61 -11.28 25.21
CA SER A 596 23.17 -11.04 25.17
C SER A 596 22.87 -9.54 25.04
N PRO A 597 21.62 -9.14 24.73
CA PRO A 597 21.25 -7.72 24.72
C PRO A 597 21.55 -6.98 26.03
N GLU A 598 21.56 -7.69 27.16
CA GLU A 598 21.83 -7.12 28.48
C GLU A 598 23.34 -6.94 28.77
N THR A 599 24.20 -7.71 28.09
CA THR A 599 25.66 -7.65 28.26
C THR A 599 26.38 -6.87 27.16
N GLN A 600 25.69 -6.51 26.07
CA GLN A 600 26.25 -5.85 24.88
C GLN A 600 26.91 -4.48 25.11
N HIS A 601 26.74 -3.87 26.29
CA HIS A 601 27.39 -2.61 26.68
C HIS A 601 28.65 -2.81 27.54
N ARG A 602 28.96 -4.05 27.94
CA ARG A 602 30.09 -4.37 28.82
C ARG A 602 31.35 -4.58 28.01
N LEU A 603 32.43 -3.88 28.37
CA LEU A 603 33.74 -4.11 27.78
C LEU A 603 34.36 -5.41 28.30
N LEU A 604 34.60 -6.35 27.40
CA LEU A 604 35.46 -7.50 27.63
C LEU A 604 36.93 -7.07 27.43
N ALA A 605 37.55 -6.59 28.51
CA ALA A 605 38.97 -6.24 28.50
C ALA A 605 39.83 -7.48 28.78
N LEU A 606 40.63 -7.88 27.79
CA LEU A 606 41.59 -8.98 27.86
C LEU A 606 43.01 -8.50 28.25
N THR A 607 43.11 -7.25 28.72
CA THR A 607 44.37 -6.53 28.96
C THR A 607 44.73 -6.39 30.44
N ASP A 608 43.78 -6.62 31.35
CA ASP A 608 43.93 -6.22 32.76
C ASP A 608 44.14 -7.40 33.70
N ASP A 609 43.43 -8.50 33.43
CA ASP A 609 43.41 -9.70 34.27
C ASP A 609 43.77 -10.94 33.44
N PRO A 610 44.95 -11.52 33.65
CA PRO A 610 45.40 -12.66 32.86
C PRO A 610 44.60 -13.93 33.19
N SER A 611 43.90 -14.01 34.33
CA SER A 611 43.07 -15.17 34.68
C SER A 611 41.85 -15.33 33.76
N ARG A 612 41.47 -14.28 33.03
CA ARG A 612 40.42 -14.33 32.00
C ARG A 612 40.85 -15.07 30.75
N ILE A 613 42.13 -15.35 30.57
CA ILE A 613 42.70 -15.98 29.38
C ILE A 613 43.07 -17.42 29.70
N LEU A 614 42.75 -18.34 28.79
CA LEU A 614 43.18 -19.73 28.91
C LEU A 614 44.72 -19.79 28.96
N GLY A 615 45.28 -20.54 29.90
CA GLY A 615 46.74 -20.56 30.14
C GLY A 615 47.28 -19.37 30.94
N GLY A 616 46.42 -18.43 31.35
CA GLY A 616 46.75 -17.37 32.28
C GLY A 616 47.85 -16.43 31.79
N ALA A 617 48.71 -15.98 32.73
CA ALA A 617 49.82 -15.08 32.43
C ALA A 617 50.87 -15.67 31.47
N GLY A 618 50.92 -17.02 31.32
CA GLY A 618 51.83 -17.68 30.38
C GLY A 618 51.44 -17.48 28.91
N ALA A 619 50.15 -17.31 28.64
CA ALA A 619 49.59 -17.06 27.31
C ALA A 619 49.67 -15.58 26.87
N LEU A 620 50.22 -14.71 27.73
CA LEU A 620 50.28 -13.27 27.51
C LEU A 620 51.68 -12.71 27.74
N ARG A 621 51.93 -11.51 27.22
CA ARG A 621 53.09 -10.69 27.54
C ARG A 621 52.73 -9.66 28.59
N ALA A 622 53.52 -9.60 29.67
CA ALA A 622 53.44 -8.53 30.65
C ALA A 622 54.16 -7.26 30.14
N LEU A 623 53.41 -6.18 29.97
CA LEU A 623 53.89 -4.85 29.60
C LEU A 623 53.67 -3.86 30.74
N ARG A 624 54.19 -2.63 30.60
CA ARG A 624 54.07 -1.58 31.62
C ARG A 624 53.31 -0.36 31.09
N HIS A 625 52.34 0.09 31.88
CA HIS A 625 51.61 1.34 31.67
C HIS A 625 51.46 2.08 32.99
N ASN A 626 52.06 3.27 33.13
CA ASN A 626 51.94 4.12 34.32
C ASN A 626 52.17 3.36 35.64
N GLY A 627 53.21 2.51 35.69
CA GLY A 627 53.55 1.69 36.85
C GLY A 627 52.68 0.44 37.07
N ARG A 628 51.61 0.24 36.28
CA ARG A 628 50.77 -0.98 36.32
C ARG A 628 51.19 -1.96 35.23
N THR A 629 51.00 -3.24 35.50
CA THR A 629 51.14 -4.29 34.48
C THR A 629 49.89 -4.29 33.61
N VAL A 630 50.06 -4.31 32.30
CA VAL A 630 49.02 -4.61 31.32
C VAL A 630 49.45 -5.82 30.49
N TRP A 631 48.49 -6.54 29.94
CA TRP A 631 48.72 -7.78 29.22
C TRP A 631 48.45 -7.60 27.74
N ALA A 632 49.34 -8.14 26.92
CA ALA A 632 49.24 -8.11 25.47
C ALA A 632 49.36 -9.51 24.87
N MET A 633 48.81 -9.68 23.68
CA MET A 633 49.09 -10.81 22.80
C MET A 633 50.58 -10.84 22.51
N ILE A 634 51.14 -12.04 22.49
CA ILE A 634 52.57 -12.28 22.32
C ILE A 634 52.92 -12.17 20.84
N GLY A 635 53.81 -11.25 20.47
CA GLY A 635 54.27 -11.11 19.08
C GLY A 635 55.38 -12.12 18.75
N GLY A 636 55.52 -12.46 17.47
CA GLY A 636 56.66 -13.23 16.96
C GLY A 636 56.34 -14.52 16.23
N ASP A 637 55.06 -14.83 16.00
CA ASP A 637 54.56 -15.98 15.23
C ASP A 637 54.47 -15.60 13.74
N VAL A 638 55.61 -15.58 13.07
CA VAL A 638 55.81 -14.94 11.76
C VAL A 638 55.21 -15.76 10.63
N ASN A 639 55.37 -17.09 10.70
CA ASN A 639 54.71 -17.99 9.76
C ASN A 639 53.21 -18.16 10.09
N GLY A 640 52.79 -17.65 11.25
CA GLY A 640 51.43 -17.75 11.73
C GLY A 640 51.05 -19.21 11.88
N ASP A 641 51.87 -20.07 12.49
CA ASP A 641 51.61 -21.49 12.79
C ASP A 641 51.16 -21.74 14.24
N GLY A 642 51.23 -20.70 15.09
CA GLY A 642 50.81 -20.74 16.49
C GLY A 642 51.94 -21.14 17.45
N GLN A 643 53.18 -21.22 16.97
CA GLN A 643 54.36 -21.50 17.75
C GLN A 643 55.45 -20.50 17.38
N ILE A 644 56.19 -20.01 18.37
CA ILE A 644 57.34 -19.14 18.12
C ILE A 644 58.61 -19.98 18.23
N ASN A 645 59.17 -20.38 17.09
CA ASN A 645 60.26 -21.34 17.03
C ASN A 645 61.41 -20.89 16.08
N GLU A 646 62.26 -21.82 15.67
CA GLU A 646 63.39 -21.52 14.79
C GLU A 646 62.96 -21.09 13.39
N GLU A 647 61.82 -21.56 12.90
CA GLU A 647 61.30 -21.24 11.57
C GLU A 647 60.91 -19.77 11.46
N ASP A 648 60.26 -19.19 12.48
CA ASP A 648 59.95 -17.76 12.51
C ASP A 648 61.20 -16.89 12.40
N ARG A 649 62.24 -17.28 13.14
CA ARG A 649 63.53 -16.57 13.13
C ARG A 649 64.23 -16.72 11.77
N ARG A 650 64.13 -17.90 11.15
CA ARG A 650 64.66 -18.15 9.81
C ARG A 650 63.97 -17.26 8.78
N LEU A 651 62.65 -17.10 8.85
CA LEU A 651 61.87 -16.21 7.98
C LEU A 651 62.23 -14.73 8.22
N LEU A 652 62.36 -14.29 9.47
CA LEU A 652 62.78 -12.93 9.80
C LEU A 652 64.17 -12.58 9.26
N GLN A 653 65.12 -13.52 9.27
CA GLN A 653 66.45 -13.33 8.68
C GLN A 653 66.40 -13.13 7.16
N GLN A 654 65.43 -13.74 6.47
CA GLN A 654 65.25 -13.59 5.02
C GLN A 654 64.61 -12.24 4.64
N TRP A 655 63.95 -11.59 5.58
CA TRP A 655 63.12 -10.40 5.34
C TRP A 655 63.70 -9.11 5.92
N GLN A 656 64.97 -9.09 6.32
CA GLN A 656 65.62 -7.88 6.84
C GLN A 656 65.58 -6.74 5.81
N HIS A 657 65.21 -5.54 6.26
CA HIS A 657 65.08 -4.32 5.45
C HIS A 657 63.93 -4.36 4.42
N VAL A 658 62.95 -5.24 4.59
CA VAL A 658 61.70 -5.18 3.82
C VAL A 658 60.79 -4.11 4.41
N GLU A 659 60.31 -3.21 3.56
CA GLU A 659 59.32 -2.19 3.91
C GLU A 659 57.91 -2.59 3.43
N GLY A 660 56.88 -2.25 4.19
CA GLY A 660 55.48 -2.46 3.83
C GLY A 660 54.69 -3.29 4.84
N TYR A 661 53.51 -3.77 4.42
CA TYR A 661 52.67 -4.63 5.23
C TYR A 661 53.07 -6.09 5.06
N THR A 662 53.88 -6.60 5.99
CA THR A 662 54.41 -7.96 5.98
C THR A 662 54.18 -8.64 7.34
N ASN A 663 54.05 -9.97 7.36
CA ASN A 663 53.99 -10.74 8.60
C ASN A 663 55.27 -10.64 9.44
N ALA A 664 56.39 -10.40 8.77
CA ALA A 664 57.70 -10.21 9.38
C ALA A 664 57.80 -8.95 10.26
N ASP A 665 56.96 -7.95 10.00
CA ASP A 665 56.89 -6.70 10.75
C ASP A 665 56.07 -6.95 12.02
N THR A 666 56.72 -7.56 13.01
CA THR A 666 56.14 -7.96 14.30
C THR A 666 55.99 -6.78 15.26
N ASP A 667 56.71 -5.68 15.05
CA ASP A 667 56.52 -4.43 15.81
C ASP A 667 55.57 -3.42 15.13
N LEU A 668 55.11 -3.75 13.91
CA LEU A 668 54.10 -3.03 13.12
C LEU A 668 54.51 -1.59 12.79
N ASN A 669 55.81 -1.34 12.63
CA ASN A 669 56.34 -0.02 12.30
C ASN A 669 56.46 0.21 10.77
N GLY A 670 56.26 -0.84 9.97
CA GLY A 670 56.34 -0.88 8.52
C GLY A 670 57.71 -1.23 7.93
N ILE A 671 58.75 -1.44 8.73
CA ILE A 671 60.08 -1.85 8.27
C ILE A 671 60.61 -2.99 9.15
N VAL A 672 60.97 -4.10 8.50
CA VAL A 672 61.51 -5.28 9.18
C VAL A 672 62.96 -5.05 9.56
N THR A 673 63.25 -5.03 10.86
CA THR A 673 64.58 -4.78 11.41
C THR A 673 64.95 -5.77 12.52
N THR A 674 66.09 -5.55 13.17
CA THR A 674 66.47 -6.27 14.39
C THR A 674 65.46 -6.11 15.52
N ARG A 675 64.59 -5.08 15.49
CA ARG A 675 63.50 -4.94 16.48
C ARG A 675 62.51 -6.08 16.38
N ASP A 676 62.11 -6.45 15.16
CA ASP A 676 61.21 -7.58 14.91
C ASP A 676 61.82 -8.91 15.32
N PHE A 677 63.10 -9.09 14.99
CA PHE A 677 63.86 -10.24 15.45
C PHE A 677 63.85 -10.36 16.98
N ASN A 678 63.99 -9.25 17.70
CA ASN A 678 63.97 -9.25 19.17
C ASN A 678 62.58 -9.61 19.73
N VAL A 679 61.48 -9.24 19.07
CA VAL A 679 60.13 -9.63 19.49
C VAL A 679 59.99 -11.16 19.44
N SER A 680 60.32 -11.78 18.31
CA SER A 680 60.31 -13.25 18.17
C SER A 680 61.28 -13.93 19.14
N TRP A 681 62.52 -13.43 19.24
CA TRP A 681 63.54 -14.00 20.14
C TRP A 681 63.15 -13.99 21.63
N ASN A 682 62.54 -12.89 22.08
CA ASN A 682 62.11 -12.72 23.47
C ASN A 682 60.93 -13.63 23.85
N ASN A 683 60.21 -14.12 22.85
CA ASN A 683 59.03 -14.95 23.01
C ASN A 683 59.21 -16.37 22.45
N ARG A 684 60.45 -16.76 22.13
CA ARG A 684 60.79 -18.11 21.65
C ARG A 684 60.23 -19.20 22.57
N GLU A 685 59.90 -20.34 21.97
CA GLU A 685 59.33 -21.54 22.60
C GLU A 685 57.92 -21.35 23.18
N ARG A 686 57.30 -20.18 23.00
CA ARG A 686 55.88 -19.98 23.34
C ARG A 686 54.98 -20.53 22.25
N GLN A 687 53.82 -21.01 22.66
CA GLN A 687 52.79 -21.57 21.79
C GLN A 687 51.42 -20.99 22.15
N SER A 688 50.55 -20.85 21.16
CA SER A 688 49.18 -20.40 21.38
C SER A 688 48.38 -21.48 22.12
N VAL A 689 47.57 -21.04 23.08
CA VAL A 689 46.59 -21.87 23.78
C VAL A 689 45.34 -22.15 22.94
N VAL A 690 45.19 -21.45 21.82
CA VAL A 690 44.05 -21.59 20.91
C VAL A 690 44.37 -22.67 19.90
N VAL A 691 43.80 -23.85 20.11
CA VAL A 691 43.90 -24.94 19.12
C VAL A 691 43.13 -24.52 17.87
N ARG A 692 43.83 -24.53 16.73
CA ARG A 692 43.30 -24.16 15.42
C ARG A 692 42.23 -25.16 14.96
#